data_AF-A0A8H6CW90-F1
#
_entry.id   AF-A0A8H6CW90-F1
#
_cell.length_a   1.000
_cell.length_b   1.000
_cell.length_c   1.000
_cell.angle_alpha   90.00
_cell.angle_beta   90.00
_cell.angle_gamma   90.00
#
_symmetry.space_group_name_H-M   'P 1'
#
loop_
_entity.id
_entity.type
_entity.pdbx_description
1 polymer ?
#
loop_
_entity_poly.entity_id
_entity_poly.type
_entity_poly.pdbx_seq_one_letter_code
_entity_poly.pdbx_strand_id
1 'polypeptide(L)'
;MEQPFTYSPLPSNGWFRLLSILPSHDETSDILCELHHHELSTCPQYEAISYTWGNEDATKRLLVNGTVFEVRPNLHAALRAFRQPLEANLVWVDAVCINQQDQAERNRQVLQMNQIYSQAQAVDVWLGTVDETSDAGVAFLTKFYTLVFHDRSYQQSPSRDTRTATMYPDSTPFHEFYAPILELLDEPGVLTAFNHAVALLSNSWWKRIWTLQESVLCPNVICWSGSKMFPFEYLLGLSHFLYHLVNNDAHKGALARRDMTLGALMLVEYLRKDMVVQGKIGLTMALYSTWNRASSDPRDKVIGLLGIIEPRDSLKPEYSWSVEKVYRVAMRAALVEDGNLNCLGLISEKKQSRNKSLASWVPDFELHSEPFRDYITSLSKVLNKWSIYKAFMSQEGSPGITTDEDDSVLILKGFCLDSVSVVGTQAPGPDFENVGETNPEHWRSSMRDTLNHWRSLLPPNNSYVTGENQAMAFWRTVLVDLNQGRLASKKGGTPKRLDKNDLQDLLHLETPEGMEGLLNTWESCLRPVYRQLRLIEQFNRRFFRTENGYMGLGPPDIQTGDAICLLLGGSVAYALRRSAPETWTYVGECYVHGIMDGEAAIKAIEDKTDFVEYRIVWSMGNLRLFHAAISAFGSISSPKNMATSRPKDIDTEHLRFEFLLRHVDDEPSIADARSLTQAIRRIIQTAVDFAVIGEVDGATRLLEILKSRGIDPFQYSDSDYPFLKPCMFFAWEATSSWPSWIPEEERTEEKLQELEKWDVTEETAEKALDMAYNGLTTTLPDFNGTLAGQVVQAEAMAQNGFFSYSASPNGPMSIRYMKIAMWWRQGIFPYPFVQLYRTAGLMIALDIYLRLGKEEKARELFIKVGYRFHAEEQVEQLACSRAAWKQILAVPERPLLDFLNIHAAKLRPAVIRACQMAENRLQGGPRRRYAGQSIEKLVHIISENTFKNCPYERLDAYRPPDDLRNRPRDVDGLLRWGCTGSGIVALEERLGVNLPDDYKEYLGITNGLDSMWDGQNLVDYLAGAQDVNWQEMDFLEGNELSLLSDREPLAVTGNMLEWPKFKKPRCICLSGDINDEDTAGHLFLIDQDLLQPAKDYFFKTYEERNDTQRRELDRLVQEAYGSMENFRNLEWGLISWTAWDFTVCPFNGIRDFLEQMAEASLRQERPWLNMFEPRFRKTANA
;
A
#
# COMPACT_ATOMS: atom_id res chain seq x y z
N MET A 1 32.02 -31.01 26.57
CA MET A 1 31.29 -30.00 25.78
C MET A 1 31.91 -30.03 24.40
N GLU A 2 31.19 -30.53 23.41
CA GLU A 2 31.63 -30.46 22.01
C GLU A 2 31.62 -28.99 21.57
N GLN A 3 32.64 -28.53 20.85
CA GLN A 3 32.70 -27.16 20.37
C GLN A 3 31.69 -26.97 19.23
N PRO A 4 30.91 -25.88 19.21
CA PRO A 4 29.95 -25.61 18.14
C PRO A 4 30.66 -25.33 16.80
N PHE A 5 30.09 -25.83 15.70
CA PHE A 5 30.60 -25.55 14.36
C PHE A 5 30.65 -24.05 14.09
N THR A 6 31.79 -23.56 13.61
CA THR A 6 32.01 -22.14 13.31
C THR A 6 32.40 -21.97 11.86
N TYR A 7 31.65 -21.14 11.13
CA TYR A 7 31.94 -20.83 9.73
C TYR A 7 33.19 -19.95 9.60
N SER A 8 34.03 -20.26 8.61
CA SER A 8 35.05 -19.32 8.14
C SER A 8 34.39 -18.25 7.26
N PRO A 9 34.62 -16.94 7.48
CA PRO A 9 34.03 -15.87 6.67
C PRO A 9 34.41 -16.00 5.18
N LEU A 10 33.48 -15.67 4.28
CA LEU A 10 33.76 -15.62 2.85
C LEU A 10 34.65 -14.41 2.51
N PRO A 11 35.65 -14.54 1.62
CA PRO A 11 36.62 -13.47 1.33
C PRO A 11 36.02 -12.20 0.72
N SER A 12 35.11 -12.33 -0.26
CA SER A 12 34.48 -11.21 -0.96
C SER A 12 33.16 -11.63 -1.62
N ASN A 13 32.52 -10.69 -2.33
CA ASN A 13 31.42 -11.03 -3.24
C ASN A 13 31.95 -11.91 -4.40
N GLY A 14 31.13 -12.83 -4.89
CA GLY A 14 31.53 -13.83 -5.91
C GLY A 14 32.10 -15.12 -5.33
N TRP A 15 32.28 -15.21 -4.01
CA TRP A 15 32.70 -16.42 -3.31
C TRP A 15 31.50 -17.15 -2.71
N PHE A 16 31.56 -18.47 -2.72
CA PHE A 16 30.57 -19.37 -2.14
C PHE A 16 31.25 -20.62 -1.58
N ARG A 17 30.49 -21.47 -0.90
CA ARG A 17 31.01 -22.73 -0.36
C ARG A 17 30.46 -23.92 -1.13
N LEU A 18 31.30 -24.94 -1.29
CA LEU A 18 30.91 -26.25 -1.79
C LEU A 18 31.17 -27.30 -0.71
N LEU A 19 30.25 -28.26 -0.61
CA LEU A 19 30.31 -29.36 0.31
C LEU A 19 30.81 -30.60 -0.43
N SER A 20 31.98 -31.11 -0.04
CA SER A 20 32.48 -32.40 -0.49
C SER A 20 31.93 -33.50 0.40
N ILE A 21 31.07 -34.38 -0.14
CA ILE A 21 30.54 -35.54 0.57
C ILE A 21 31.55 -36.68 0.39
N LEU A 22 32.20 -37.13 1.46
CA LEU A 22 33.26 -38.14 1.37
C LEU A 22 32.66 -39.55 1.13
N PRO A 23 33.32 -40.39 0.32
CA PRO A 23 32.80 -41.69 -0.04
C PRO A 23 32.72 -42.65 1.15
N SER A 24 31.84 -43.64 1.06
CA SER A 24 31.85 -44.82 1.93
C SER A 24 31.07 -45.97 1.30
N HIS A 25 31.60 -47.18 1.45
CA HIS A 25 30.89 -48.41 1.11
C HIS A 25 29.83 -48.81 2.14
N ASP A 26 29.87 -48.22 3.34
CA ASP A 26 28.95 -48.52 4.43
C ASP A 26 27.85 -47.45 4.51
N GLU A 27 26.64 -47.81 4.07
CA GLU A 27 25.46 -46.95 4.11
C GLU A 27 25.04 -46.56 5.53
N THR A 28 25.51 -47.28 6.55
CA THR A 28 25.22 -46.98 7.96
C THR A 28 26.22 -46.03 8.59
N SER A 29 27.43 -45.93 8.03
CA SER A 29 28.50 -45.05 8.51
C SER A 29 28.08 -43.58 8.52
N ASP A 30 28.64 -42.78 9.42
CA ASP A 30 28.36 -41.34 9.49
C ASP A 30 28.68 -40.63 8.16
N ILE A 31 27.94 -39.56 7.85
CA ILE A 31 28.23 -38.72 6.69
C ILE A 31 29.35 -37.76 7.06
N LEU A 32 30.50 -37.95 6.44
CA LEU A 32 31.67 -37.10 6.59
C LEU A 32 31.71 -36.12 5.41
N CYS A 33 31.88 -34.84 5.71
CA CYS A 33 31.95 -33.80 4.70
C CYS A 33 33.10 -32.82 4.93
N GLU A 34 33.59 -32.24 3.85
CA GLU A 34 34.52 -31.12 3.87
C GLU A 34 33.87 -29.88 3.22
N LEU A 35 34.06 -28.71 3.81
CA LEU A 35 33.48 -27.46 3.32
C LEU A 35 34.58 -26.56 2.76
N HIS A 36 34.50 -26.27 1.45
CA HIS A 36 35.54 -25.55 0.71
C HIS A 36 35.05 -24.20 0.21
N HIS A 37 35.91 -23.19 0.23
CA HIS A 37 35.63 -21.88 -0.37
C HIS A 37 36.06 -21.87 -1.83
N HIS A 38 35.15 -21.43 -2.72
CA HIS A 38 35.43 -21.28 -4.14
C HIS A 38 34.94 -19.92 -4.64
N GLU A 39 35.64 -19.37 -5.62
CA GLU A 39 35.15 -18.24 -6.42
C GLU A 39 34.34 -18.77 -7.60
N LEU A 40 33.18 -18.17 -7.88
CA LEU A 40 32.26 -18.59 -8.95
C LEU A 40 32.97 -18.70 -10.31
N SER A 41 33.86 -17.75 -10.64
CA SER A 41 34.55 -17.72 -11.93
C SER A 41 35.58 -18.84 -12.14
N THR A 42 36.03 -19.48 -11.06
CA THR A 42 37.11 -20.50 -11.11
C THR A 42 36.71 -21.79 -10.39
N CYS A 43 35.42 -22.02 -10.16
CA CYS A 43 34.96 -23.19 -9.44
C CYS A 43 35.11 -24.47 -10.28
N PRO A 44 35.42 -25.62 -9.65
CA PRO A 44 35.40 -26.92 -10.32
C PRO A 44 33.96 -27.33 -10.67
N GLN A 45 33.76 -28.41 -11.44
CA GLN A 45 32.41 -28.95 -11.66
C GLN A 45 31.80 -29.43 -10.34
N TYR A 46 30.53 -29.12 -10.15
CA TYR A 46 29.74 -29.50 -8.98
C TYR A 46 28.28 -29.75 -9.38
N GLU A 47 27.57 -30.46 -8.51
CA GLU A 47 26.12 -30.67 -8.59
C GLU A 47 25.41 -29.78 -7.55
N ALA A 48 24.15 -29.40 -7.79
CA ALA A 48 23.37 -28.63 -6.82
C ALA A 48 22.17 -29.42 -6.33
N ILE A 49 21.91 -29.37 -5.02
CA ILE A 49 20.81 -30.10 -4.40
C ILE A 49 19.59 -29.18 -4.27
N SER A 50 18.44 -29.73 -4.63
CA SER A 50 17.13 -29.09 -4.54
C SER A 50 16.20 -29.95 -3.70
N TYR A 51 15.73 -29.45 -2.55
CA TYR A 51 14.94 -30.25 -1.60
C TYR A 51 14.01 -29.38 -0.75
N THR A 52 13.06 -29.98 -0.05
CA THR A 52 12.17 -29.28 0.88
C THR A 52 12.74 -29.25 2.30
N TRP A 53 12.76 -28.08 2.94
CA TRP A 53 13.36 -27.93 4.26
C TRP A 53 12.59 -28.67 5.38
N GLY A 54 11.33 -29.08 5.17
CA GLY A 54 10.50 -29.80 6.15
C GLY A 54 10.12 -28.96 7.38
N ASN A 55 9.26 -29.50 8.26
CA ASN A 55 8.83 -28.82 9.50
C ASN A 55 9.54 -29.36 10.76
N GLU A 56 10.49 -30.28 10.56
CA GLU A 56 11.20 -30.96 11.65
C GLU A 56 12.44 -30.18 12.06
N ASP A 57 12.78 -30.24 13.35
CA ASP A 57 14.01 -29.65 13.88
C ASP A 57 15.26 -30.35 13.36
N ALA A 58 16.37 -29.62 13.33
CA ALA A 58 17.67 -30.19 12.98
C ALA A 58 18.11 -31.15 14.10
N THR A 59 18.13 -32.45 13.79
CA THR A 59 18.38 -33.53 14.78
C THR A 59 19.37 -34.58 14.29
N LYS A 60 19.70 -34.59 12.99
CA LYS A 60 20.65 -35.53 12.39
C LYS A 60 22.01 -34.87 12.30
N ARG A 61 23.06 -35.65 12.55
CA ARG A 61 24.43 -35.15 12.66
C ARG A 61 25.20 -35.43 11.37
N LEU A 62 25.90 -34.41 10.88
CA LEU A 62 26.96 -34.51 9.87
C LEU A 62 28.28 -34.17 10.55
N LEU A 63 29.39 -34.74 10.09
CA LEU A 63 30.72 -34.30 10.51
C LEU A 63 31.32 -33.44 9.40
N VAL A 64 31.28 -32.12 9.57
CA VAL A 64 31.78 -31.13 8.60
C VAL A 64 33.11 -30.59 9.10
N ASN A 65 34.19 -30.77 8.33
CA ASN A 65 35.55 -30.40 8.74
C ASN A 65 35.93 -30.96 10.13
N GLY A 66 35.47 -32.18 10.43
CA GLY A 66 35.71 -32.86 11.72
C GLY A 66 34.87 -32.36 12.91
N THR A 67 33.95 -31.42 12.70
CA THR A 67 33.06 -30.88 13.74
C THR A 67 31.61 -31.26 13.48
N VAL A 68 30.83 -31.47 14.53
CA VAL A 68 29.41 -31.83 14.41
C VAL A 68 28.60 -30.65 13.86
N PHE A 69 27.83 -30.90 12.80
CA PHE A 69 26.87 -29.98 12.21
C PHE A 69 25.49 -30.65 12.17
N GLU A 70 24.46 -30.01 12.70
CA GLU A 70 23.12 -30.58 12.75
C GLU A 70 22.29 -30.16 11.54
N VAL A 71 21.66 -31.14 10.89
CA VAL A 71 20.74 -30.96 9.77
C VAL A 71 19.40 -31.63 10.04
N ARG A 72 18.40 -31.22 9.26
CA ARG A 72 17.06 -31.81 9.31
C ARG A 72 17.07 -33.22 8.69
N PRO A 73 16.19 -34.14 9.14
CA PRO A 73 16.14 -35.51 8.64
C PRO A 73 16.02 -35.64 7.12
N ASN A 74 15.24 -34.75 6.47
CA ASN A 74 15.06 -34.79 5.03
C ASN A 74 16.35 -34.54 4.25
N LEU A 75 17.14 -33.53 4.64
CA LEU A 75 18.43 -33.25 4.00
C LEU A 75 19.43 -34.38 4.27
N HIS A 76 19.45 -34.93 5.49
CA HIS A 76 20.32 -36.05 5.81
C HIS A 76 20.04 -37.27 4.92
N ALA A 77 18.76 -37.58 4.66
CA ALA A 77 18.37 -38.66 3.77
C ALA A 77 18.81 -38.39 2.32
N ALA A 78 18.65 -37.16 1.83
CA ALA A 78 19.11 -36.76 0.49
C ALA A 78 20.64 -36.88 0.35
N LEU A 79 21.42 -36.31 1.28
CA LEU A 79 22.89 -36.40 1.26
C LEU A 79 23.39 -37.85 1.33
N ARG A 80 22.65 -38.73 2.02
CA ARG A 80 22.97 -40.16 2.05
C ARG A 80 22.71 -40.84 0.71
N ALA A 81 21.60 -40.52 0.04
CA ALA A 81 21.28 -41.06 -1.28
C ALA A 81 22.27 -40.57 -2.35
N PHE A 82 22.77 -39.34 -2.24
CA PHE A 82 23.74 -38.78 -3.19
C PHE A 82 25.19 -39.20 -2.92
N ARG A 83 25.48 -39.77 -1.75
CA ARG A 83 26.83 -40.22 -1.38
C ARG A 83 27.28 -41.36 -2.29
N GLN A 84 28.37 -41.17 -3.01
CA GLN A 84 28.97 -42.21 -3.83
C GLN A 84 29.86 -43.14 -2.99
N PRO A 85 29.98 -44.43 -3.36
CA PRO A 85 30.76 -45.39 -2.59
C PRO A 85 32.28 -45.22 -2.75
N LEU A 86 32.74 -44.64 -3.86
CA LEU A 86 34.14 -44.67 -4.27
C LEU A 86 34.78 -43.28 -4.41
N GLU A 87 34.01 -42.25 -4.75
CA GLU A 87 34.51 -40.90 -5.01
C GLU A 87 33.76 -39.88 -4.16
N ALA A 88 34.42 -38.76 -3.86
CA ALA A 88 33.78 -37.66 -3.16
C ALA A 88 32.95 -36.84 -4.14
N ASN A 89 31.70 -36.57 -3.78
CA ASN A 89 30.82 -35.73 -4.59
C ASN A 89 30.87 -34.30 -4.10
N LEU A 90 31.19 -33.37 -5.00
CA LEU A 90 31.21 -31.95 -4.70
C LEU A 90 29.84 -31.35 -5.02
N VAL A 91 29.14 -30.90 -3.99
CA VAL A 91 27.77 -30.41 -4.10
C VAL A 91 27.58 -29.02 -3.51
N TRP A 92 26.62 -28.27 -4.02
CA TRP A 92 26.08 -27.09 -3.37
C TRP A 92 24.73 -27.41 -2.72
N VAL A 93 24.59 -27.05 -1.44
CA VAL A 93 23.31 -27.14 -0.71
C VAL A 93 23.16 -25.97 0.24
N ASP A 94 22.07 -25.23 0.10
CA ASP A 94 21.81 -23.95 0.78
C ASP A 94 21.91 -24.04 2.31
N ALA A 95 21.38 -25.09 2.94
CA ALA A 95 21.37 -25.24 4.39
C ALA A 95 22.75 -25.46 5.04
N VAL A 96 23.76 -25.87 4.27
CA VAL A 96 25.13 -26.11 4.78
C VAL A 96 26.12 -25.11 4.21
N CYS A 97 26.03 -24.83 2.91
CA CYS A 97 26.99 -23.97 2.19
C CYS A 97 26.83 -22.48 2.53
N ILE A 98 25.63 -22.07 2.95
CA ILE A 98 25.34 -20.71 3.42
C ILE A 98 25.35 -20.71 4.95
N ASN A 99 26.03 -19.75 5.54
CA ASN A 99 25.90 -19.46 6.96
C ASN A 99 24.52 -18.83 7.22
N GLN A 100 23.54 -19.67 7.54
CA GLN A 100 22.15 -19.25 7.76
C GLN A 100 21.96 -18.27 8.92
N GLN A 101 22.95 -18.17 9.82
CA GLN A 101 22.94 -17.24 10.95
C GLN A 101 23.50 -15.85 10.58
N ASP A 102 24.18 -15.71 9.43
CA ASP A 102 24.67 -14.44 8.90
C ASP A 102 23.70 -13.93 7.82
N GLN A 103 22.85 -12.97 8.18
CA GLN A 103 21.87 -12.37 7.27
C GLN A 103 22.52 -11.69 6.05
N ALA A 104 23.70 -11.09 6.22
CA ALA A 104 24.39 -10.40 5.13
C ALA A 104 25.03 -11.39 4.16
N GLU A 105 25.54 -12.51 4.67
CA GLU A 105 25.96 -13.63 3.83
C GLU A 105 24.75 -14.24 3.11
N ARG A 106 23.68 -14.55 3.82
CA ARG A 106 22.46 -15.15 3.27
C ARG A 106 21.89 -14.34 2.11
N ASN A 107 21.72 -13.02 2.29
CA ASN A 107 21.20 -12.15 1.23
C ASN A 107 22.13 -12.11 0.01
N ARG A 108 23.45 -12.10 0.21
CA ARG A 108 24.43 -12.14 -0.88
C ARG A 108 24.42 -13.48 -1.62
N GLN A 109 24.25 -14.59 -0.91
CA GLN A 109 24.19 -15.93 -1.51
C GLN A 109 22.88 -16.13 -2.29
N VAL A 110 21.74 -15.63 -1.78
CA VAL A 110 20.45 -15.66 -2.50
C VAL A 110 20.53 -14.94 -3.85
N LEU A 111 21.19 -13.78 -3.89
CA LEU A 111 21.42 -13.05 -5.15
C LEU A 111 22.37 -13.76 -6.14
N GLN A 112 23.15 -14.75 -5.68
CA GLN A 112 24.06 -15.55 -6.50
C GLN A 112 23.48 -16.91 -6.91
N MET A 113 22.31 -17.31 -6.37
CA MET A 113 21.71 -18.63 -6.63
C MET A 113 21.49 -18.90 -8.12
N ASN A 114 21.16 -17.89 -8.91
CA ASN A 114 20.99 -18.05 -10.36
C ASN A 114 22.28 -18.51 -11.06
N GLN A 115 23.43 -17.93 -10.69
CA GLN A 115 24.75 -18.32 -11.21
C GLN A 115 25.15 -19.70 -10.68
N ILE A 116 24.82 -20.01 -9.42
CA ILE A 116 25.13 -21.30 -8.82
C ILE A 116 24.34 -22.43 -9.50
N TYR A 117 23.04 -22.27 -9.72
CA TYR A 117 22.22 -23.31 -10.37
C TYR A 117 22.48 -23.42 -11.88
N SER A 118 22.76 -22.31 -12.58
CA SER A 118 23.05 -22.34 -14.02
C SER A 118 24.42 -22.94 -14.35
N GLN A 119 25.41 -22.84 -13.45
CA GLN A 119 26.75 -23.42 -13.64
C GLN A 119 26.88 -24.85 -13.11
N ALA A 120 25.89 -25.35 -12.35
CA ALA A 120 25.85 -26.73 -11.89
C ALA A 120 25.77 -27.71 -13.07
N GLN A 121 26.51 -28.81 -12.99
CA GLN A 121 26.49 -29.88 -14.00
C GLN A 121 25.13 -30.61 -14.03
N ALA A 122 24.52 -30.74 -12.86
CA ALA A 122 23.19 -31.28 -12.66
C ALA A 122 22.54 -30.64 -11.44
N VAL A 123 21.20 -30.62 -11.43
CA VAL A 123 20.42 -30.33 -10.23
C VAL A 123 19.68 -31.58 -9.80
N ASP A 124 20.00 -32.05 -8.59
CA ASP A 124 19.40 -33.22 -7.97
C ASP A 124 18.19 -32.82 -7.12
N VAL A 125 17.00 -33.07 -7.64
CA VAL A 125 15.72 -32.80 -7.00
C VAL A 125 15.32 -33.97 -6.12
N TRP A 126 15.31 -33.75 -4.81
CA TRP A 126 14.90 -34.76 -3.82
C TRP A 126 13.39 -34.73 -3.58
N LEU A 127 12.69 -35.81 -3.96
CA LEU A 127 11.25 -36.00 -3.78
C LEU A 127 10.89 -36.81 -2.52
N GLY A 128 11.88 -37.23 -1.73
CA GLY A 128 11.66 -37.98 -0.48
C GLY A 128 12.20 -39.41 -0.50
N THR A 129 12.08 -40.11 0.61
CA THR A 129 12.57 -41.49 0.80
C THR A 129 11.66 -42.53 0.13
N VAL A 130 12.24 -43.65 -0.32
CA VAL A 130 11.49 -44.74 -0.97
C VAL A 130 10.54 -45.44 0.01
N ASP A 131 9.35 -45.75 -0.49
CA ASP A 131 8.57 -46.93 -0.12
C ASP A 131 8.32 -47.80 -1.38
N GLU A 132 7.83 -49.04 -1.22
CA GLU A 132 7.53 -49.95 -2.36
C GLU A 132 6.60 -49.30 -3.40
N THR A 133 5.81 -48.31 -2.99
CA THR A 133 4.89 -47.58 -3.87
C THR A 133 5.65 -46.64 -4.82
N SER A 134 6.63 -45.92 -4.30
CA SER A 134 7.44 -44.95 -5.04
C SER A 134 8.29 -45.62 -6.13
N ASP A 135 8.85 -46.79 -5.85
CA ASP A 135 9.64 -47.57 -6.82
C ASP A 135 8.80 -48.02 -8.03
N ALA A 136 7.59 -48.50 -7.78
CA ALA A 136 6.66 -48.86 -8.85
C ALA A 136 6.28 -47.64 -9.71
N GLY A 137 6.14 -46.47 -9.09
CA GLY A 137 5.89 -45.20 -9.79
C GLY A 137 7.03 -44.81 -10.74
N VAL A 138 8.28 -44.88 -10.27
CA VAL A 138 9.47 -44.56 -11.11
C VAL A 138 9.62 -45.56 -12.26
N ALA A 139 9.38 -46.85 -12.00
CA ALA A 139 9.38 -47.88 -13.04
C ALA A 139 8.31 -47.62 -14.11
N PHE A 140 7.10 -47.22 -13.69
CA PHE A 140 6.04 -46.82 -14.61
C PHE A 140 6.46 -45.61 -15.44
N LEU A 141 6.99 -44.54 -14.84
CA LEU A 141 7.44 -43.34 -15.55
C LEU A 141 8.44 -43.66 -16.65
N THR A 142 9.40 -44.55 -16.35
CA THR A 142 10.42 -44.98 -17.31
C THR A 142 9.79 -45.73 -18.49
N LYS A 143 8.86 -46.65 -18.21
CA LYS A 143 8.13 -47.41 -19.24
C LYS A 143 7.23 -46.49 -20.08
N PHE A 144 6.49 -45.59 -19.42
CA PHE A 144 5.65 -44.57 -20.02
C PHE A 144 6.44 -43.72 -21.03
N TYR A 145 7.54 -43.12 -20.58
CA TYR A 145 8.32 -42.22 -21.42
C TYR A 145 8.92 -42.94 -22.63
N THR A 146 9.40 -44.18 -22.42
CA THR A 146 9.93 -45.01 -23.50
C THR A 146 8.87 -45.33 -24.55
N LEU A 147 7.66 -45.70 -24.14
CA LEU A 147 6.57 -46.05 -25.05
C LEU A 147 6.01 -44.87 -25.83
N VAL A 148 5.96 -43.67 -25.23
CA VAL A 148 5.30 -42.51 -25.83
C VAL A 148 6.29 -41.63 -26.63
N PHE A 149 7.53 -41.46 -26.18
CA PHE A 149 8.44 -40.42 -26.72
C PHE A 149 9.73 -40.95 -27.35
N HIS A 150 10.02 -42.25 -27.26
CA HIS A 150 11.26 -42.83 -27.80
C HIS A 150 11.15 -43.30 -29.26
N ASP A 151 9.97 -43.16 -29.90
CA ASP A 151 9.81 -43.38 -31.33
C ASP A 151 10.35 -42.17 -32.13
N ARG A 152 11.33 -42.42 -33.00
CA ARG A 152 12.27 -41.42 -33.55
C ARG A 152 11.63 -40.35 -34.45
N SER A 153 10.34 -40.44 -34.74
CA SER A 153 9.61 -39.51 -35.61
C SER A 153 9.35 -38.15 -34.95
N TYR A 154 9.36 -38.07 -33.61
CA TYR A 154 9.07 -36.82 -32.89
C TYR A 154 10.20 -35.78 -32.96
N GLN A 155 11.45 -36.23 -33.14
CA GLN A 155 12.63 -35.34 -33.18
C GLN A 155 12.85 -34.67 -34.55
N GLN A 156 12.08 -35.01 -35.59
CA GLN A 156 12.34 -34.55 -36.97
C GLN A 156 11.28 -33.60 -37.56
N SER A 157 10.33 -33.08 -36.78
CA SER A 157 9.36 -32.10 -37.31
C SER A 157 10.02 -30.71 -37.48
N PRO A 158 10.18 -30.19 -38.71
CA PRO A 158 10.85 -28.92 -38.97
C PRO A 158 9.84 -27.76 -39.04
N SER A 159 8.86 -27.70 -38.13
CA SER A 159 8.02 -26.51 -38.02
C SER A 159 8.86 -25.38 -37.44
N ARG A 160 9.14 -24.38 -38.28
CA ARG A 160 9.94 -23.16 -38.00
C ARG A 160 9.43 -22.29 -36.85
N ASP A 161 8.37 -22.71 -36.17
CA ASP A 161 7.87 -22.08 -34.96
C ASP A 161 8.06 -23.05 -33.79
N THR A 162 9.27 -23.08 -33.23
CA THR A 162 9.63 -23.81 -32.01
C THR A 162 8.81 -23.37 -30.78
N ARG A 163 7.99 -22.33 -30.93
CA ARG A 163 7.20 -21.68 -29.90
C ARG A 163 5.83 -22.33 -29.62
N THR A 164 5.38 -23.28 -30.44
CA THR A 164 4.08 -23.99 -30.30
C THR A 164 4.20 -25.51 -30.30
N ALA A 165 5.41 -26.09 -30.25
CA ALA A 165 5.59 -27.54 -30.19
C ALA A 165 5.17 -28.09 -28.81
N THR A 166 3.88 -28.40 -28.67
CA THR A 166 3.34 -29.26 -27.61
C THR A 166 3.90 -30.68 -27.77
N MET A 167 4.08 -31.43 -26.68
CA MET A 167 4.44 -32.87 -26.70
C MET A 167 3.38 -33.76 -27.37
N TYR A 168 2.27 -33.17 -27.82
CA TYR A 168 1.16 -33.81 -28.52
C TYR A 168 0.89 -33.07 -29.84
N PRO A 169 0.90 -33.74 -31.01
CA PRO A 169 0.64 -33.08 -32.30
C PRO A 169 -0.86 -32.78 -32.47
N ASP A 170 -1.21 -31.53 -32.82
CA ASP A 170 -2.60 -31.11 -33.06
C ASP A 170 -3.34 -31.94 -34.14
N SER A 171 -2.60 -32.64 -35.00
CA SER A 171 -3.14 -33.45 -36.10
C SER A 171 -3.57 -34.87 -35.71
N THR A 172 -3.13 -35.40 -34.57
CA THR A 172 -3.37 -36.81 -34.20
C THR A 172 -4.47 -36.90 -33.14
N PRO A 173 -5.40 -37.88 -33.18
CA PRO A 173 -6.38 -38.12 -32.11
C PRO A 173 -5.75 -38.70 -30.82
N PHE A 174 -6.35 -38.37 -29.66
CA PHE A 174 -5.77 -38.69 -28.35
C PHE A 174 -5.57 -40.19 -28.17
N HIS A 175 -6.62 -40.95 -28.47
CA HIS A 175 -6.61 -42.40 -28.36
C HIS A 175 -5.63 -43.08 -29.31
N GLU A 176 -5.24 -42.43 -30.41
CA GLU A 176 -4.27 -42.99 -31.37
C GLU A 176 -2.84 -42.71 -30.89
N PHE A 177 -2.55 -41.49 -30.47
CA PHE A 177 -1.22 -41.12 -29.97
C PHE A 177 -0.86 -41.84 -28.65
N TYR A 178 -1.83 -41.95 -27.74
CA TYR A 178 -1.63 -42.61 -26.45
C TYR A 178 -2.13 -44.07 -26.42
N ALA A 179 -2.45 -44.69 -27.57
CA ALA A 179 -2.89 -46.09 -27.61
C ALA A 179 -1.98 -47.04 -26.81
N PRO A 180 -0.63 -47.00 -26.97
CA PRO A 180 0.24 -47.92 -26.26
C PRO A 180 0.16 -47.79 -24.74
N ILE A 181 -0.08 -46.58 -24.23
CA ILE A 181 -0.19 -46.37 -22.78
C ILE A 181 -1.60 -46.67 -22.26
N LEU A 182 -2.64 -46.39 -23.04
CA LEU A 182 -4.01 -46.74 -22.67
C LEU A 182 -4.17 -48.26 -22.56
N GLU A 183 -3.61 -49.02 -23.50
CA GLU A 183 -3.55 -50.49 -23.44
C GLU A 183 -2.73 -50.96 -22.24
N LEU A 184 -1.61 -50.30 -21.94
CA LEU A 184 -0.78 -50.64 -20.79
C LEU A 184 -1.53 -50.44 -19.46
N LEU A 185 -2.34 -49.39 -19.33
CA LEU A 185 -3.11 -49.12 -18.12
C LEU A 185 -4.17 -50.19 -17.81
N ASP A 186 -4.59 -50.97 -18.81
CA ASP A 186 -5.49 -52.11 -18.64
C ASP A 186 -4.78 -53.36 -18.09
N GLU A 187 -3.44 -53.39 -18.06
CA GLU A 187 -2.68 -54.49 -17.47
C GLU A 187 -2.80 -54.52 -15.93
N PRO A 188 -2.99 -55.72 -15.32
CA PRO A 188 -3.07 -55.85 -13.87
C PRO A 188 -1.84 -55.29 -13.14
N GLY A 189 -2.05 -54.40 -12.18
CA GLY A 189 -0.99 -53.80 -11.36
C GLY A 189 -0.36 -52.53 -11.96
N VAL A 190 -0.48 -52.30 -13.28
CA VAL A 190 0.04 -51.07 -13.90
C VAL A 190 -0.73 -49.85 -13.42
N LEU A 191 -2.06 -49.92 -13.30
CA LEU A 191 -2.86 -48.82 -12.77
C LEU A 191 -2.40 -48.37 -11.37
N THR A 192 -1.93 -49.32 -10.54
CA THR A 192 -1.38 -49.01 -9.22
C THR A 192 -0.03 -48.29 -9.34
N ALA A 193 0.86 -48.78 -10.20
CA ALA A 193 2.13 -48.13 -10.49
C ALA A 193 1.95 -46.72 -11.10
N PHE A 194 0.98 -46.55 -11.99
CA PHE A 194 0.56 -45.25 -12.52
C PHE A 194 0.07 -44.32 -11.41
N ASN A 195 -0.78 -44.79 -10.50
CA ASN A 195 -1.24 -43.99 -9.36
C ASN A 195 -0.09 -43.56 -8.43
N HIS A 196 0.95 -44.38 -8.30
CA HIS A 196 2.16 -44.00 -7.56
C HIS A 196 3.01 -42.98 -8.34
N ALA A 197 3.13 -43.12 -9.66
CA ALA A 197 3.77 -42.11 -10.51
C ALA A 197 3.03 -40.75 -10.41
N VAL A 198 1.71 -40.79 -10.38
CA VAL A 198 0.84 -39.62 -10.15
C VAL A 198 1.08 -39.02 -8.76
N ALA A 199 1.28 -39.85 -7.72
CA ALA A 199 1.54 -39.37 -6.36
C ALA A 199 2.83 -38.55 -6.23
N LEU A 200 3.83 -38.80 -7.09
CA LEU A 200 5.05 -37.98 -7.13
C LEU A 200 4.76 -36.52 -7.48
N LEU A 201 3.69 -36.25 -8.24
CA LEU A 201 3.24 -34.90 -8.63
C LEU A 201 2.54 -34.13 -7.49
N SER A 202 2.15 -34.82 -6.41
CA SER A 202 1.56 -34.20 -5.20
C SER A 202 2.61 -33.77 -4.17
N ASN A 203 3.90 -33.98 -4.44
CA ASN A 203 4.98 -33.63 -3.51
C ASN A 203 5.01 -32.12 -3.18
N SER A 204 5.31 -31.78 -1.93
CA SER A 204 5.44 -30.39 -1.47
C SER A 204 6.51 -29.57 -2.20
N TRP A 205 7.49 -30.22 -2.83
CA TRP A 205 8.51 -29.59 -3.66
C TRP A 205 7.91 -28.75 -4.80
N TRP A 206 6.87 -29.27 -5.47
CA TRP A 206 6.19 -28.59 -6.57
C TRP A 206 5.48 -27.30 -6.14
N LYS A 207 5.23 -27.16 -4.83
CA LYS A 207 4.52 -26.02 -4.25
C LYS A 207 5.43 -24.84 -3.98
N ARG A 208 6.76 -24.99 -3.92
CA ARG A 208 7.66 -23.91 -3.52
C ARG A 208 7.99 -23.00 -4.71
N ILE A 209 8.16 -21.71 -4.43
CA ILE A 209 8.55 -20.72 -5.45
C ILE A 209 10.00 -20.91 -5.94
N TRP A 210 10.93 -21.19 -5.01
CA TRP A 210 12.37 -21.29 -5.30
C TRP A 210 12.74 -22.47 -6.21
N THR A 211 11.94 -23.54 -6.21
CA THR A 211 12.18 -24.74 -7.03
C THR A 211 12.12 -24.49 -8.53
N LEU A 212 11.61 -23.33 -8.96
CA LEU A 212 11.67 -22.90 -10.34
C LEU A 212 13.07 -22.50 -10.80
N GLN A 213 13.84 -21.75 -10.01
CA GLN A 213 15.23 -21.44 -10.40
C GLN A 213 16.05 -22.72 -10.50
N GLU A 214 15.80 -23.64 -9.56
CA GLU A 214 16.47 -24.93 -9.42
C GLU A 214 16.18 -25.85 -10.62
N SER A 215 14.95 -25.83 -11.15
CA SER A 215 14.54 -26.70 -12.26
C SER A 215 14.47 -26.03 -13.64
N VAL A 216 14.61 -24.71 -13.75
CA VAL A 216 14.56 -24.01 -15.05
C VAL A 216 15.95 -23.63 -15.54
N LEU A 217 16.88 -23.25 -14.64
CA LEU A 217 18.20 -22.73 -15.04
C LEU A 217 19.19 -23.81 -15.46
N CYS A 218 19.10 -24.99 -14.86
CA CYS A 218 19.96 -26.10 -15.23
C CYS A 218 19.29 -26.94 -16.35
N PRO A 219 19.98 -27.16 -17.48
CA PRO A 219 19.47 -28.04 -18.53
C PRO A 219 19.28 -29.48 -18.04
N ASN A 220 20.14 -29.96 -17.14
CA ASN A 220 20.16 -31.32 -16.64
C ASN A 220 19.57 -31.41 -15.22
N VAL A 221 18.30 -31.80 -15.13
CA VAL A 221 17.60 -31.93 -13.84
C VAL A 221 17.22 -33.39 -13.63
N ILE A 222 17.65 -33.93 -12.49
CA ILE A 222 17.49 -35.32 -12.13
C ILE A 222 16.60 -35.40 -10.89
N CYS A 223 15.51 -36.13 -10.98
CA CYS A 223 14.64 -36.38 -9.84
C CYS A 223 15.05 -37.64 -9.11
N TRP A 224 15.09 -37.56 -7.79
CA TRP A 224 15.39 -38.66 -6.89
C TRP A 224 14.19 -38.99 -6.02
N SER A 225 13.86 -40.28 -5.99
CA SER A 225 12.92 -40.86 -5.04
C SER A 225 13.66 -41.97 -4.32
N GLY A 226 14.13 -41.68 -3.11
CA GLY A 226 15.15 -42.42 -2.38
C GLY A 226 16.37 -42.77 -3.23
N SER A 227 16.64 -44.04 -3.52
CA SER A 227 17.82 -44.46 -4.29
C SER A 227 17.58 -44.54 -5.81
N LYS A 228 16.36 -44.28 -6.28
CA LYS A 228 16.04 -44.27 -7.71
C LYS A 228 16.15 -42.85 -8.25
N MET A 229 16.78 -42.72 -9.41
CA MET A 229 16.91 -41.47 -10.15
C MET A 229 16.23 -41.58 -11.53
N PHE A 230 15.62 -40.50 -12.00
CA PHE A 230 15.01 -40.43 -13.33
C PHE A 230 15.04 -38.99 -13.89
N PRO A 231 15.06 -38.79 -15.22
CA PRO A 231 15.03 -37.46 -15.83
C PRO A 231 13.74 -36.70 -15.52
N PHE A 232 13.86 -35.38 -15.31
CA PHE A 232 12.73 -34.50 -15.03
C PHE A 232 11.63 -34.55 -16.11
N GLU A 233 12.00 -34.77 -17.37
CA GLU A 233 11.13 -34.84 -18.54
C GLU A 233 10.06 -35.94 -18.42
N TYR A 234 10.31 -36.97 -17.61
CA TYR A 234 9.34 -38.05 -17.42
C TYR A 234 8.06 -37.54 -16.72
N LEU A 235 8.22 -36.63 -15.76
CA LEU A 235 7.09 -36.02 -15.05
C LEU A 235 6.35 -35.01 -15.92
N LEU A 236 7.06 -34.30 -16.81
CA LEU A 236 6.45 -33.39 -17.79
C LEU A 236 5.55 -34.16 -18.76
N GLY A 237 6.05 -35.27 -19.30
CA GLY A 237 5.26 -36.14 -20.16
C GLY A 237 4.05 -36.76 -19.46
N LEU A 238 4.20 -37.18 -18.21
CA LEU A 238 3.09 -37.68 -17.40
C LEU A 238 2.03 -36.59 -17.19
N SER A 239 2.45 -35.35 -16.88
CA SER A 239 1.54 -34.21 -16.70
C SER A 239 0.73 -33.91 -17.97
N HIS A 240 1.39 -33.92 -19.14
CA HIS A 240 0.73 -33.76 -20.44
C HIS A 240 -0.27 -34.88 -20.73
N PHE A 241 0.11 -36.13 -20.45
CA PHE A 241 -0.80 -37.27 -20.62
C PHE A 241 -2.03 -37.15 -19.73
N LEU A 242 -1.87 -36.81 -18.45
CA LEU A 242 -2.97 -36.60 -17.52
C LEU A 242 -3.91 -35.48 -17.98
N TYR A 243 -3.35 -34.35 -18.44
CA TYR A 243 -4.14 -33.26 -19.01
C TYR A 243 -5.04 -33.72 -20.17
N HIS A 244 -4.51 -34.52 -21.10
CA HIS A 244 -5.30 -34.99 -22.25
C HIS A 244 -6.22 -36.16 -21.92
N LEU A 245 -5.83 -37.06 -21.01
CA LEU A 245 -6.64 -38.19 -20.55
C LEU A 245 -7.98 -37.71 -19.98
N VAL A 246 -7.92 -36.63 -19.20
CA VAL A 246 -9.09 -35.99 -18.61
C VAL A 246 -9.92 -35.30 -19.70
N ASN A 247 -9.32 -34.47 -20.54
CA ASN A 247 -10.03 -33.73 -21.59
C ASN A 247 -10.81 -34.61 -22.57
N ASN A 248 -10.37 -35.85 -22.79
CA ASN A 248 -11.02 -36.77 -23.73
C ASN A 248 -12.00 -37.74 -23.05
N ASP A 249 -12.28 -37.57 -21.74
CA ASP A 249 -13.09 -38.49 -20.92
C ASP A 249 -12.65 -39.96 -21.11
N ALA A 250 -11.35 -40.14 -21.31
CA ALA A 250 -10.76 -41.40 -21.73
C ALA A 250 -10.40 -42.30 -20.54
N HIS A 251 -10.66 -41.85 -19.31
CA HIS A 251 -10.51 -42.67 -18.11
C HIS A 251 -11.68 -42.47 -17.14
N LYS A 252 -12.37 -43.58 -16.83
CA LYS A 252 -13.48 -43.63 -15.89
C LYS A 252 -12.95 -43.96 -14.48
N GLY A 253 -12.44 -42.96 -13.76
CA GLY A 253 -11.89 -43.17 -12.41
C GLY A 253 -11.35 -41.89 -11.76
N ALA A 254 -11.18 -41.90 -10.43
CA ALA A 254 -10.61 -40.78 -9.69
C ALA A 254 -9.08 -40.78 -9.82
N LEU A 255 -8.55 -40.04 -10.81
CA LEU A 255 -7.11 -40.00 -11.08
C LEU A 255 -6.40 -38.73 -10.64
N ALA A 256 -7.11 -37.63 -10.44
CA ALA A 256 -6.52 -36.41 -9.90
C ALA A 256 -6.86 -36.29 -8.42
N ARG A 257 -5.87 -36.50 -7.54
CA ARG A 257 -6.01 -36.07 -6.16
C ARG A 257 -6.21 -34.55 -6.17
N ARG A 258 -7.02 -34.04 -5.22
CA ARG A 258 -7.24 -32.58 -5.08
C ARG A 258 -5.94 -31.79 -4.87
N ASP A 259 -4.84 -32.48 -4.53
CA ASP A 259 -3.54 -31.91 -4.25
C ASP A 259 -2.50 -32.08 -5.38
N MET A 260 -2.92 -32.22 -6.63
CA MET A 260 -2.03 -32.33 -7.81
C MET A 260 -1.85 -31.02 -8.58
N THR A 261 -0.64 -30.76 -9.07
CA THR A 261 -0.23 -29.48 -9.69
C THR A 261 0.03 -29.57 -11.21
N LEU A 262 -0.86 -30.21 -11.98
CA LEU A 262 -0.62 -30.47 -13.43
C LEU A 262 -0.35 -29.17 -14.22
N GLY A 263 -1.14 -28.11 -13.97
CA GLY A 263 -0.93 -26.79 -14.55
C GLY A 263 0.45 -26.19 -14.26
N ALA A 264 0.95 -26.30 -13.02
CA ALA A 264 2.24 -25.74 -12.62
C ALA A 264 3.42 -26.44 -13.30
N LEU A 265 3.32 -27.75 -13.53
CA LEU A 265 4.34 -28.55 -14.23
C LEU A 265 4.37 -28.28 -15.73
N MET A 266 3.21 -28.23 -16.39
CA MET A 266 3.15 -27.80 -17.80
C MET A 266 3.72 -26.40 -17.98
N LEU A 267 3.47 -25.49 -17.03
CA LEU A 267 4.05 -24.16 -17.01
C LEU A 267 5.58 -24.19 -16.88
N VAL A 268 6.14 -25.04 -16.01
CA VAL A 268 7.61 -25.24 -15.91
C VAL A 268 8.20 -25.72 -17.24
N GLU A 269 7.53 -26.62 -17.97
CA GLU A 269 7.99 -27.06 -19.29
C GLU A 269 8.04 -25.90 -20.29
N TYR A 270 6.99 -25.07 -20.33
CA TYR A 270 6.98 -23.88 -21.19
C TYR A 270 8.13 -22.92 -20.83
N LEU A 271 8.38 -22.71 -19.54
CA LEU A 271 9.50 -21.90 -19.07
C LEU A 271 10.86 -22.50 -19.47
N ARG A 272 11.07 -23.81 -19.32
CA ARG A 272 12.30 -24.51 -19.76
C ARG A 272 12.50 -24.36 -21.27
N LYS A 273 11.45 -24.53 -22.07
CA LYS A 273 11.51 -24.35 -23.54
C LYS A 273 11.85 -22.91 -23.92
N ASP A 274 11.20 -21.91 -23.31
CA ASP A 274 11.50 -20.51 -23.57
C ASP A 274 12.91 -20.13 -23.10
N MET A 275 13.37 -20.66 -21.96
CA MET A 275 14.76 -20.50 -21.49
C MET A 275 15.77 -21.07 -22.49
N VAL A 276 15.53 -22.25 -23.06
CA VAL A 276 16.41 -22.85 -24.08
C VAL A 276 16.38 -22.07 -25.40
N VAL A 277 15.20 -21.65 -25.86
CA VAL A 277 15.04 -20.98 -27.16
C VAL A 277 15.49 -19.52 -27.12
N GLN A 278 15.18 -18.82 -26.02
CA GLN A 278 15.33 -17.37 -25.91
C GLN A 278 16.46 -16.96 -24.96
N GLY A 279 16.98 -17.90 -24.14
CA GLY A 279 17.99 -17.64 -23.11
C GLY A 279 17.46 -16.95 -21.86
N LYS A 280 16.14 -16.68 -21.81
CA LYS A 280 15.48 -15.88 -20.77
C LYS A 280 13.96 -16.01 -20.88
N ILE A 281 13.24 -15.66 -19.81
CA ILE A 281 11.78 -15.76 -19.70
C ILE A 281 11.16 -14.36 -19.51
N GLY A 282 10.06 -14.08 -20.21
CA GLY A 282 9.27 -12.86 -20.03
C GLY A 282 8.59 -12.81 -18.65
N LEU A 283 8.54 -11.62 -18.04
CA LEU A 283 8.11 -11.46 -16.66
C LEU A 283 6.64 -11.84 -16.44
N THR A 284 5.74 -11.47 -17.36
CA THR A 284 4.32 -11.87 -17.29
C THR A 284 4.15 -13.39 -17.26
N MET A 285 4.92 -14.10 -18.08
CA MET A 285 4.89 -15.57 -18.13
C MET A 285 5.44 -16.18 -16.83
N ALA A 286 6.53 -15.63 -16.29
CA ALA A 286 7.07 -16.07 -15.01
C ALA A 286 6.05 -15.87 -13.87
N LEU A 287 5.47 -14.67 -13.72
CA LEU A 287 4.47 -14.36 -12.68
C LEU A 287 3.23 -15.27 -12.77
N TYR A 288 2.77 -15.56 -13.99
CA TYR A 288 1.66 -16.50 -14.23
C TYR A 288 2.03 -17.93 -13.84
N SER A 289 3.20 -18.41 -14.26
CA SER A 289 3.72 -19.75 -13.97
C SER A 289 3.95 -20.03 -12.48
N THR A 290 4.00 -18.98 -11.66
CA THR A 290 4.34 -19.06 -10.24
C THR A 290 3.21 -18.69 -9.29
N TRP A 291 2.10 -18.21 -9.85
CA TRP A 291 0.99 -17.63 -9.11
C TRP A 291 0.54 -18.49 -7.93
N ASN A 292 0.35 -19.80 -8.16
CA ASN A 292 -0.15 -20.78 -7.19
C ASN A 292 0.94 -21.46 -6.31
N ARG A 293 2.20 -21.01 -6.41
CA ARG A 293 3.31 -21.57 -5.62
C ARG A 293 3.47 -20.83 -4.29
N ALA A 294 3.55 -21.57 -3.19
CA ALA A 294 3.77 -21.06 -1.85
C ALA A 294 5.14 -20.37 -1.66
N SER A 295 5.13 -19.33 -0.83
CA SER A 295 6.28 -18.57 -0.38
C SER A 295 6.15 -18.27 1.11
N SER A 296 7.19 -18.52 1.91
CA SER A 296 7.18 -18.21 3.36
C SER A 296 7.38 -16.71 3.65
N ASP A 297 8.14 -16.03 2.80
CA ASP A 297 8.18 -14.58 2.71
C ASP A 297 7.38 -14.16 1.47
N PRO A 298 6.31 -13.35 1.59
CA PRO A 298 5.49 -12.96 0.43
C PRO A 298 6.30 -12.32 -0.70
N ARG A 299 7.43 -11.66 -0.42
CA ARG A 299 8.29 -11.02 -1.43
C ARG A 299 8.95 -12.03 -2.38
N ASP A 300 9.11 -13.28 -1.95
CA ASP A 300 9.71 -14.33 -2.76
C ASP A 300 8.87 -14.68 -4.00
N LYS A 301 7.57 -14.33 -4.01
CA LYS A 301 6.71 -14.42 -5.22
C LYS A 301 7.28 -13.66 -6.42
N VAL A 302 8.12 -12.66 -6.19
CA VAL A 302 8.85 -11.90 -7.22
C VAL A 302 10.36 -12.12 -7.13
N ILE A 303 10.95 -12.06 -5.92
CA ILE A 303 12.41 -12.22 -5.75
C ILE A 303 12.86 -13.62 -6.24
N GLY A 304 12.04 -14.65 -5.98
CA GLY A 304 12.26 -16.01 -6.46
C GLY A 304 12.25 -16.15 -7.99
N LEU A 305 11.86 -15.13 -8.75
CA LEU A 305 11.83 -15.15 -10.22
C LEU A 305 13.02 -14.43 -10.86
N LEU A 306 13.71 -13.53 -10.14
CA LEU A 306 14.79 -12.71 -10.69
C LEU A 306 15.91 -13.54 -11.33
N GLY A 307 16.11 -14.77 -10.84
CA GLY A 307 17.12 -15.67 -11.38
C GLY A 307 16.79 -16.23 -12.76
N ILE A 308 15.51 -16.30 -13.16
CA ILE A 308 15.04 -16.93 -14.40
C ILE A 308 14.46 -15.96 -15.43
N ILE A 309 14.03 -14.78 -15.01
CA ILE A 309 13.52 -13.75 -15.93
C ILE A 309 14.65 -13.03 -16.66
N GLU A 310 14.30 -12.35 -17.73
CA GLU A 310 15.21 -11.40 -18.38
C GLU A 310 15.74 -10.38 -17.36
N PRO A 311 17.06 -10.08 -17.32
CA PRO A 311 17.58 -9.02 -16.46
C PRO A 311 16.89 -7.70 -16.77
N ARG A 312 16.28 -7.11 -15.74
CA ARG A 312 15.54 -5.84 -15.85
C ARG A 312 16.12 -4.86 -14.85
N ASP A 313 16.60 -3.74 -15.36
CA ASP A 313 17.23 -2.72 -14.52
C ASP A 313 16.25 -2.07 -13.54
N SER A 314 14.97 -2.05 -13.89
CA SER A 314 13.83 -1.57 -13.11
C SER A 314 13.42 -2.50 -11.97
N LEU A 315 13.67 -3.82 -12.09
CA LEU A 315 13.21 -4.84 -11.15
C LEU A 315 14.38 -5.41 -10.34
N LYS A 316 14.80 -4.67 -9.30
CA LYS A 316 15.84 -5.06 -8.33
C LYS A 316 15.29 -5.08 -6.90
N PRO A 317 14.28 -5.91 -6.60
CA PRO A 317 13.69 -5.95 -5.28
C PRO A 317 14.68 -6.44 -4.23
N GLU A 318 14.75 -5.73 -3.12
CA GLU A 318 15.53 -6.10 -1.96
C GLU A 318 14.61 -6.62 -0.86
N TYR A 319 15.08 -7.52 0.00
CA TYR A 319 14.35 -7.92 1.22
C TYR A 319 14.13 -6.76 2.21
N SER A 320 14.70 -5.58 1.95
CA SER A 320 14.41 -4.33 2.66
C SER A 320 13.13 -3.64 2.17
N TRP A 321 12.66 -3.94 0.94
CA TRP A 321 11.44 -3.38 0.37
C TRP A 321 10.20 -4.00 1.04
N SER A 322 9.11 -3.24 1.06
CA SER A 322 7.81 -3.78 1.44
C SER A 322 7.29 -4.75 0.37
N VAL A 323 6.39 -5.66 0.75
CA VAL A 323 5.73 -6.60 -0.16
C VAL A 323 5.06 -5.85 -1.32
N GLU A 324 4.40 -4.73 -1.01
CA GLU A 324 3.68 -3.91 -1.98
C GLU A 324 4.59 -3.31 -3.03
N LYS A 325 5.75 -2.75 -2.63
CA LYS A 325 6.71 -2.21 -3.58
C LYS A 325 7.27 -3.31 -4.48
N VAL A 326 7.56 -4.48 -3.93
CA VAL A 326 8.07 -5.63 -4.70
C VAL A 326 7.04 -6.08 -5.75
N TYR A 327 5.77 -6.22 -5.39
CA TYR A 327 4.70 -6.64 -6.32
C TYR A 327 4.40 -5.56 -7.36
N ARG A 328 4.43 -4.29 -6.95
CA ARG A 328 4.14 -3.15 -7.81
C ARG A 328 5.20 -2.93 -8.88
N VAL A 329 6.48 -2.95 -8.52
CA VAL A 329 7.59 -2.84 -9.47
C VAL A 329 7.59 -4.03 -10.44
N ALA A 330 7.23 -5.24 -9.97
CA ALA A 330 7.09 -6.40 -10.84
C ALA A 330 5.95 -6.25 -11.87
N MET A 331 4.78 -5.79 -11.44
CA MET A 331 3.66 -5.56 -12.36
C MET A 331 3.93 -4.39 -13.32
N ARG A 332 4.61 -3.34 -12.88
CA ARG A 332 5.05 -2.23 -13.74
C ARG A 332 5.98 -2.72 -14.84
N ALA A 333 7.00 -3.51 -14.48
CA ALA A 333 7.91 -4.11 -15.45
C ALA A 333 7.16 -5.04 -16.42
N ALA A 334 6.18 -5.82 -15.96
CA ALA A 334 5.37 -6.68 -16.82
C ALA A 334 4.51 -5.88 -17.81
N LEU A 335 3.80 -4.85 -17.35
CA LEU A 335 2.90 -4.03 -18.18
C LEU A 335 3.67 -3.16 -19.20
N VAL A 336 4.70 -2.46 -18.74
CA VAL A 336 5.39 -1.44 -19.53
C VAL A 336 6.40 -2.05 -20.50
N GLU A 337 7.18 -3.04 -20.05
CA GLU A 337 8.27 -3.58 -20.86
C GLU A 337 7.83 -4.76 -21.74
N ASP A 338 6.80 -5.54 -21.34
CA ASP A 338 6.20 -6.56 -22.23
C ASP A 338 5.18 -5.94 -23.22
N GLY A 339 4.75 -4.69 -22.98
CA GLY A 339 3.96 -3.90 -23.91
C GLY A 339 2.56 -4.43 -24.18
N ASN A 340 1.91 -5.03 -23.18
CA ASN A 340 0.53 -5.51 -23.30
C ASN A 340 -0.16 -5.56 -21.92
N LEU A 341 -1.49 -5.65 -21.90
CA LEU A 341 -2.29 -5.63 -20.66
C LEU A 341 -2.62 -7.03 -20.11
N ASN A 342 -2.03 -8.09 -20.66
CA ASN A 342 -2.43 -9.47 -20.33
C ASN A 342 -2.15 -9.82 -18.86
N CYS A 343 -1.13 -9.23 -18.22
CA CYS A 343 -0.83 -9.50 -16.82
C CYS A 343 -1.87 -8.92 -15.85
N LEU A 344 -2.74 -7.99 -16.28
CA LEU A 344 -3.90 -7.56 -15.45
C LEU A 344 -4.92 -8.69 -15.24
N GLY A 345 -4.90 -9.71 -16.11
CA GLY A 345 -5.66 -10.94 -15.92
C GLY A 345 -5.23 -11.74 -14.69
N LEU A 346 -4.05 -11.48 -14.11
CA LEU A 346 -3.63 -12.11 -12.86
C LEU A 346 -4.52 -11.69 -11.68
N ILE A 347 -5.14 -10.50 -11.72
CA ILE A 347 -5.98 -9.99 -10.62
C ILE A 347 -7.32 -10.74 -10.64
N SER A 348 -7.42 -11.77 -9.79
CA SER A 348 -8.61 -12.63 -9.69
C SER A 348 -9.07 -12.87 -8.25
N GLU A 349 -8.42 -12.24 -7.27
CA GLU A 349 -8.80 -12.26 -5.86
C GLU A 349 -10.09 -11.46 -5.56
N LYS A 350 -10.82 -11.84 -4.49
CA LYS A 350 -11.95 -11.06 -3.98
C LYS A 350 -11.45 -9.79 -3.28
N LYS A 351 -12.05 -8.63 -3.59
CA LYS A 351 -11.65 -7.32 -3.03
C LYS A 351 -11.63 -7.27 -1.49
N GLN A 352 -12.46 -8.06 -0.79
CA GLN A 352 -12.49 -8.07 0.69
C GLN A 352 -11.32 -8.83 1.34
N SER A 353 -10.75 -9.82 0.64
CA SER A 353 -9.67 -10.68 1.18
C SER A 353 -8.29 -10.13 0.88
N ARG A 354 -8.20 -9.20 -0.07
CA ARG A 354 -6.97 -8.61 -0.61
C ARG A 354 -6.32 -7.61 0.34
N ASN A 355 -4.99 -7.59 0.37
CA ASN A 355 -4.19 -6.55 1.01
C ASN A 355 -4.52 -5.17 0.40
N LYS A 356 -5.07 -4.28 1.23
CA LYS A 356 -5.56 -2.96 0.85
C LYS A 356 -4.43 -1.97 0.51
N SER A 357 -3.17 -2.26 0.83
CA SER A 357 -2.05 -1.40 0.43
C SER A 357 -1.56 -1.63 -1.02
N LEU A 358 -2.04 -2.68 -1.71
CA LEU A 358 -1.68 -2.98 -3.10
C LEU A 358 -2.56 -2.21 -4.09
N ALA A 359 -1.95 -1.47 -5.02
CA ALA A 359 -2.65 -0.76 -6.10
C ALA A 359 -3.57 -1.66 -6.91
N SER A 360 -4.75 -1.19 -7.33
CA SER A 360 -5.82 -2.07 -7.86
C SER A 360 -5.41 -2.89 -9.10
N TRP A 361 -4.38 -2.44 -9.81
CA TRP A 361 -3.78 -3.09 -10.97
C TRP A 361 -2.59 -4.02 -10.63
N VAL A 362 -2.28 -4.19 -9.34
CA VAL A 362 -1.26 -5.09 -8.80
C VAL A 362 -1.97 -6.22 -8.06
N PRO A 363 -1.73 -7.50 -8.37
CA PRO A 363 -2.37 -8.58 -7.65
C PRO A 363 -1.77 -8.81 -6.26
N ASP A 364 -2.57 -9.36 -5.35
CA ASP A 364 -2.09 -9.87 -4.07
C ASP A 364 -1.62 -11.32 -4.18
N PHE A 365 -0.36 -11.52 -4.59
CA PHE A 365 0.22 -12.85 -4.78
C PHE A 365 0.20 -13.74 -3.52
N GLU A 366 0.05 -13.18 -2.31
CA GLU A 366 0.03 -13.94 -1.05
C GLU A 366 -1.24 -14.80 -0.93
N LEU A 367 -2.39 -14.27 -1.37
CA LEU A 367 -3.67 -14.98 -1.41
C LEU A 367 -3.68 -16.20 -2.33
N HIS A 368 -2.65 -16.32 -3.16
CA HIS A 368 -2.51 -17.37 -4.17
C HIS A 368 -1.43 -18.39 -3.77
N SER A 369 -1.12 -18.53 -2.49
CA SER A 369 -0.09 -19.48 -2.01
C SER A 369 -0.60 -20.93 -1.84
N GLU A 370 -1.86 -21.21 -2.21
CA GLU A 370 -2.43 -22.56 -2.19
C GLU A 370 -2.50 -23.17 -3.60
N PRO A 371 -1.76 -24.26 -3.89
CA PRO A 371 -1.59 -24.81 -5.24
C PRO A 371 -2.85 -25.37 -5.94
N PHE A 372 -4.02 -25.33 -5.28
CA PHE A 372 -5.27 -25.97 -5.75
C PHE A 372 -6.47 -25.01 -5.78
N ARG A 373 -6.28 -23.73 -5.41
CA ARG A 373 -7.29 -22.67 -5.55
C ARG A 373 -7.15 -21.95 -6.89
N ASP A 374 -7.11 -22.72 -7.98
CA ASP A 374 -6.88 -22.22 -9.34
C ASP A 374 -8.07 -21.40 -9.84
N TYR A 375 -8.04 -20.07 -9.69
CA TYR A 375 -9.15 -19.17 -10.08
C TYR A 375 -8.73 -17.95 -10.90
N ILE A 376 -7.81 -18.08 -11.86
CA ILE A 376 -7.59 -17.00 -12.82
C ILE A 376 -8.74 -17.01 -13.85
N THR A 377 -9.72 -16.11 -13.69
CA THR A 377 -10.89 -15.94 -14.59
C THR A 377 -10.61 -14.94 -15.71
N SER A 378 -9.38 -14.97 -16.24
CA SER A 378 -8.92 -14.03 -17.25
C SER A 378 -9.45 -14.33 -18.65
N LEU A 379 -10.05 -13.32 -19.26
CA LEU A 379 -10.52 -13.30 -20.65
C LEU A 379 -9.36 -13.08 -21.64
N SER A 380 -8.30 -12.36 -21.26
CA SER A 380 -7.15 -12.09 -22.14
C SER A 380 -6.24 -13.31 -22.35
N LYS A 381 -6.28 -14.30 -21.43
CA LYS A 381 -5.56 -15.60 -21.42
C LYS A 381 -4.09 -15.54 -21.80
N VAL A 382 -3.26 -15.38 -20.76
CA VAL A 382 -1.78 -15.42 -20.75
C VAL A 382 -1.18 -16.74 -21.31
N LEU A 383 -1.97 -17.82 -21.40
CA LEU A 383 -1.50 -19.16 -21.82
C LEU A 383 -1.41 -19.39 -23.34
N ASN A 384 -2.19 -18.67 -24.14
CA ASN A 384 -2.02 -18.70 -25.60
C ASN A 384 -1.30 -17.41 -25.95
N LYS A 385 -0.18 -17.49 -26.67
CA LYS A 385 0.62 -16.34 -27.12
C LYS A 385 -0.19 -15.24 -27.84
N TRP A 386 -1.46 -15.50 -28.12
CA TRP A 386 -2.44 -14.60 -28.73
C TRP A 386 -3.79 -14.75 -28.02
N SER A 387 -4.34 -13.64 -27.55
CA SER A 387 -5.72 -13.58 -27.11
C SER A 387 -6.66 -13.89 -28.28
N ILE A 388 -7.75 -14.60 -28.01
CA ILE A 388 -8.79 -14.96 -29.00
C ILE A 388 -9.72 -13.78 -29.34
N TYR A 389 -9.64 -12.71 -28.55
CA TYR A 389 -10.32 -11.46 -28.76
C TYR A 389 -9.35 -10.41 -29.29
N LYS A 390 -9.90 -9.44 -30.02
CA LYS A 390 -9.16 -8.35 -30.65
C LYS A 390 -9.91 -7.03 -30.44
N ALA A 391 -10.42 -6.82 -29.23
CA ALA A 391 -11.30 -5.69 -28.94
C ALA A 391 -10.69 -4.33 -29.32
N PHE A 392 -9.36 -4.21 -29.27
CA PHE A 392 -8.65 -3.03 -29.78
C PHE A 392 -7.67 -3.30 -30.95
N MET A 393 -7.00 -4.46 -30.99
CA MET A 393 -5.72 -4.66 -31.72
C MET A 393 -5.65 -4.09 -33.17
N SER A 394 -5.15 -2.86 -33.29
CA SER A 394 -4.52 -2.32 -34.49
C SER A 394 -2.99 -2.44 -34.36
N GLN A 395 -2.29 -2.75 -35.47
CA GLN A 395 -0.83 -2.90 -35.52
C GLN A 395 -0.07 -1.58 -35.70
N GLU A 396 -0.73 -0.44 -35.58
CA GLU A 396 -0.10 0.87 -35.78
C GLU A 396 -0.02 1.63 -34.47
N GLY A 397 1.13 1.52 -33.80
CA GLY A 397 1.51 2.35 -32.65
C GLY A 397 1.87 1.57 -31.40
N SER A 398 2.74 2.17 -30.57
CA SER A 398 3.04 1.70 -29.22
C SER A 398 1.79 1.81 -28.34
N PRO A 399 1.43 0.80 -27.53
CA PRO A 399 0.17 0.73 -26.80
C PRO A 399 0.03 1.76 -25.67
N GLY A 400 1.02 2.65 -25.46
CA GLY A 400 0.90 3.76 -24.50
C GLY A 400 0.76 3.31 -23.05
N ILE A 401 1.34 2.16 -22.68
CA ILE A 401 1.34 1.61 -21.32
C ILE A 401 2.54 2.18 -20.56
N THR A 402 2.28 2.94 -19.50
CA THR A 402 3.32 3.61 -18.68
C THR A 402 2.92 3.65 -17.20
N THR A 403 3.83 4.05 -16.31
CA THR A 403 3.53 4.34 -14.89
C THR A 403 4.03 5.73 -14.52
N ASP A 404 3.67 6.23 -13.35
CA ASP A 404 4.30 7.42 -12.77
C ASP A 404 5.64 7.11 -12.07
N GLU A 405 6.36 8.12 -11.54
CA GLU A 405 7.78 7.96 -11.18
C GLU A 405 8.01 7.01 -9.99
N ASP A 406 7.02 6.77 -9.11
CA ASP A 406 7.10 5.82 -7.98
C ASP A 406 6.31 4.51 -8.21
N ASP A 407 5.88 4.29 -9.46
CA ASP A 407 5.19 3.11 -9.98
C ASP A 407 3.85 2.82 -9.33
N SER A 408 3.19 3.83 -8.82
CA SER A 408 2.01 3.69 -7.98
C SER A 408 0.71 3.93 -8.74
N VAL A 409 0.80 4.60 -9.89
CA VAL A 409 -0.23 4.76 -10.91
C VAL A 409 0.15 4.02 -12.19
N LEU A 410 -0.79 3.26 -12.76
CA LEU A 410 -0.68 2.69 -14.11
C LEU A 410 -1.41 3.58 -15.12
N ILE A 411 -0.71 4.14 -16.10
CA ILE A 411 -1.29 5.01 -17.13
C ILE A 411 -1.48 4.23 -18.43
N LEU A 412 -2.74 4.10 -18.85
CA LEU A 412 -3.17 3.42 -20.07
C LEU A 412 -3.85 4.41 -21.01
N LYS A 413 -3.85 4.15 -22.32
CA LYS A 413 -4.64 4.92 -23.29
C LYS A 413 -5.79 4.09 -23.80
N GLY A 414 -6.88 4.72 -24.22
CA GLY A 414 -8.02 4.02 -24.76
C GLY A 414 -9.20 4.94 -24.98
N PHE A 415 -10.40 4.40 -25.05
CA PHE A 415 -11.61 5.19 -25.01
C PHE A 415 -12.73 4.49 -24.25
N CYS A 416 -13.66 5.30 -23.73
CA CYS A 416 -14.81 4.81 -23.03
C CYS A 416 -15.81 4.39 -24.09
N LEU A 417 -16.14 3.10 -24.13
CA LEU A 417 -17.18 2.60 -25.00
C LEU A 417 -18.55 3.07 -24.49
N ASP A 418 -18.81 2.82 -23.20
CA ASP A 418 -20.10 3.10 -22.56
C ASP A 418 -20.03 2.96 -21.03
N SER A 419 -21.10 3.36 -20.34
CA SER A 419 -21.26 3.23 -18.89
C SER A 419 -22.25 2.11 -18.54
N VAL A 420 -21.99 1.37 -17.47
CA VAL A 420 -22.87 0.30 -16.97
C VAL A 420 -24.15 0.92 -16.39
N SER A 421 -25.30 0.52 -16.91
CA SER A 421 -26.61 1.00 -16.45
C SER A 421 -27.31 0.00 -15.53
N VAL A 422 -27.22 -1.30 -15.85
CA VAL A 422 -27.92 -2.37 -15.12
C VAL A 422 -26.95 -3.51 -14.85
N VAL A 423 -27.03 -4.10 -13.65
CA VAL A 423 -26.21 -5.26 -13.25
C VAL A 423 -27.06 -6.37 -12.67
N GLY A 424 -26.84 -7.59 -13.15
CA GLY A 424 -27.52 -8.81 -12.68
C GLY A 424 -26.88 -9.45 -11.46
N THR A 425 -27.45 -10.57 -11.01
CA THR A 425 -26.88 -11.37 -9.92
C THR A 425 -25.50 -11.94 -10.28
N GLN A 426 -24.65 -12.17 -9.29
CA GLN A 426 -23.37 -12.85 -9.51
C GLN A 426 -23.59 -14.33 -9.80
N ALA A 427 -22.96 -14.85 -10.85
CA ALA A 427 -22.96 -16.28 -11.14
C ALA A 427 -22.24 -17.05 -10.03
N PRO A 428 -22.79 -18.21 -9.59
CA PRO A 428 -22.15 -19.03 -8.57
C PRO A 428 -20.74 -19.43 -9.00
N GLY A 429 -19.77 -19.06 -8.17
CA GLY A 429 -18.37 -19.40 -8.35
C GLY A 429 -17.98 -20.79 -7.84
N PRO A 430 -16.73 -21.20 -8.09
CA PRO A 430 -16.19 -22.45 -7.58
C PRO A 430 -16.07 -22.54 -6.05
N ASP A 431 -16.10 -21.43 -5.30
CA ASP A 431 -16.20 -21.41 -3.82
C ASP A 431 -17.51 -22.03 -3.27
N PHE A 432 -18.43 -22.42 -4.16
CA PHE A 432 -19.47 -23.41 -3.85
C PHE A 432 -18.91 -24.79 -3.48
N GLU A 433 -17.59 -24.96 -3.34
CA GLU A 433 -16.85 -26.18 -3.00
C GLU A 433 -17.42 -27.04 -1.85
N ASN A 434 -18.07 -26.46 -0.86
CA ASN A 434 -18.72 -27.25 0.20
C ASN A 434 -20.12 -27.79 -0.20
N VAL A 435 -20.70 -27.29 -1.29
CA VAL A 435 -22.09 -27.55 -1.73
C VAL A 435 -22.19 -28.12 -3.14
N GLY A 436 -21.27 -27.81 -4.06
CA GLY A 436 -21.33 -28.23 -5.46
C GLY A 436 -20.92 -29.69 -5.70
N GLU A 437 -19.94 -30.21 -4.97
CA GLU A 437 -19.56 -31.64 -5.05
C GLU A 437 -20.51 -32.55 -4.24
N THR A 438 -21.11 -32.01 -3.18
CA THR A 438 -22.07 -32.71 -2.32
C THR A 438 -23.51 -32.56 -2.81
N ASN A 439 -23.81 -31.54 -3.64
CA ASN A 439 -25.12 -31.25 -4.19
C ASN A 439 -25.06 -30.51 -5.55
N PRO A 440 -24.68 -31.19 -6.67
CA PRO A 440 -24.64 -30.61 -8.01
C PRO A 440 -25.94 -29.96 -8.49
N GLU A 441 -27.08 -30.42 -7.97
CA GLU A 441 -28.39 -29.84 -8.22
C GLU A 441 -28.52 -28.42 -7.63
N HIS A 442 -27.89 -28.17 -6.48
CA HIS A 442 -27.93 -26.84 -5.86
C HIS A 442 -27.17 -25.80 -6.69
N TRP A 443 -25.98 -26.17 -7.21
CA TRP A 443 -25.25 -25.28 -8.12
C TRP A 443 -26.03 -25.04 -9.42
N ARG A 444 -26.55 -26.11 -10.05
CA ARG A 444 -27.37 -25.98 -11.28
C ARG A 444 -28.61 -25.12 -11.05
N SER A 445 -29.30 -25.28 -9.91
CA SER A 445 -30.43 -24.43 -9.53
C SER A 445 -30.02 -22.96 -9.38
N SER A 446 -28.95 -22.67 -8.64
CA SER A 446 -28.45 -21.30 -8.44
C SER A 446 -28.02 -20.63 -9.74
N MET A 447 -27.35 -21.38 -10.63
CA MET A 447 -26.98 -20.88 -11.95
C MET A 447 -28.20 -20.66 -12.84
N ARG A 448 -29.20 -21.56 -12.79
CA ARG A 448 -30.48 -21.38 -13.50
C ARG A 448 -31.20 -20.11 -13.05
N ASP A 449 -31.31 -19.89 -11.74
CA ASP A 449 -31.93 -18.70 -11.18
C ASP A 449 -31.17 -17.43 -11.60
N THR A 450 -29.83 -17.52 -11.65
CA THR A 450 -28.99 -16.43 -12.15
C THR A 450 -29.24 -16.13 -13.63
N LEU A 451 -29.29 -17.15 -14.49
CA LEU A 451 -29.58 -16.99 -15.92
C LEU A 451 -30.98 -16.41 -16.16
N ASN A 452 -31.97 -16.88 -15.41
CA ASN A 452 -33.34 -16.36 -15.47
C ASN A 452 -33.41 -14.88 -15.05
N HIS A 453 -32.68 -14.50 -14.00
CA HIS A 453 -32.58 -13.10 -13.60
C HIS A 453 -31.85 -12.26 -14.66
N TRP A 454 -30.73 -12.73 -15.21
CA TRP A 454 -30.04 -12.01 -16.28
C TRP A 454 -30.94 -11.81 -17.51
N ARG A 455 -31.74 -12.82 -17.87
CA ARG A 455 -32.72 -12.74 -18.96
C ARG A 455 -33.83 -11.73 -18.68
N SER A 456 -34.27 -11.57 -17.43
CA SER A 456 -35.32 -10.60 -17.06
C SER A 456 -34.87 -9.14 -17.11
N LEU A 457 -33.55 -8.88 -17.15
CA LEU A 457 -32.98 -7.53 -17.25
C LEU A 457 -32.97 -7.01 -18.69
N LEU A 458 -33.43 -7.78 -19.66
CA LEU A 458 -33.46 -7.40 -21.06
C LEU A 458 -34.64 -6.45 -21.36
N PRO A 459 -34.45 -5.45 -22.24
CA PRO A 459 -35.50 -4.51 -22.57
C PRO A 459 -36.57 -5.18 -23.44
N PRO A 460 -37.82 -4.67 -23.47
CA PRO A 460 -38.93 -5.28 -24.21
C PRO A 460 -38.76 -5.26 -25.75
N ASN A 461 -37.71 -4.62 -26.26
CA ASN A 461 -37.40 -4.57 -27.70
C ASN A 461 -36.63 -5.84 -28.12
N ASN A 462 -37.02 -6.48 -29.23
CA ASN A 462 -36.42 -7.74 -29.69
C ASN A 462 -35.14 -7.58 -30.53
N SER A 463 -34.71 -6.36 -30.83
CA SER A 463 -33.48 -6.08 -31.59
C SER A 463 -32.36 -5.57 -30.68
N TYR A 464 -31.14 -6.07 -30.89
CA TYR A 464 -29.92 -5.64 -30.22
C TYR A 464 -29.21 -4.51 -31.00
N VAL A 465 -28.27 -3.82 -30.37
CA VAL A 465 -27.59 -2.62 -30.93
C VAL A 465 -26.80 -2.90 -32.21
N THR A 466 -26.36 -4.13 -32.44
CA THR A 466 -25.71 -4.59 -33.68
C THR A 466 -26.71 -4.92 -34.79
N GLY A 467 -28.02 -4.82 -34.51
CA GLY A 467 -29.12 -5.18 -35.40
C GLY A 467 -29.55 -6.65 -35.32
N GLU A 468 -28.84 -7.48 -34.57
CA GLU A 468 -29.18 -8.90 -34.42
C GLU A 468 -30.34 -9.15 -33.43
N ASN A 469 -30.80 -10.40 -33.37
CA ASN A 469 -31.83 -10.80 -32.41
C ASN A 469 -31.28 -10.73 -30.99
N GLN A 470 -32.03 -10.10 -30.09
CA GLN A 470 -31.60 -9.87 -28.72
C GLN A 470 -31.37 -11.16 -27.90
N ALA A 471 -32.14 -12.22 -28.16
CA ALA A 471 -31.94 -13.51 -27.51
C ALA A 471 -30.61 -14.16 -27.90
N MET A 472 -30.22 -14.03 -29.18
CA MET A 472 -28.93 -14.53 -29.65
C MET A 472 -27.76 -13.74 -29.07
N ALA A 473 -27.88 -12.41 -29.04
CA ALA A 473 -26.88 -11.54 -28.41
C ALA A 473 -26.71 -11.88 -26.92
N PHE A 474 -27.81 -12.19 -26.22
CA PHE A 474 -27.78 -12.64 -24.83
C PHE A 474 -26.96 -13.93 -24.66
N TRP A 475 -27.25 -14.99 -25.43
CA TRP A 475 -26.51 -16.25 -25.29
C TRP A 475 -25.05 -16.16 -25.74
N ARG A 476 -24.75 -15.38 -26.79
CA ARG A 476 -23.36 -15.06 -27.15
C ARG A 476 -22.65 -14.33 -26.01
N THR A 477 -23.35 -13.44 -25.29
CA THR A 477 -22.80 -12.79 -24.11
C THR A 477 -22.54 -13.75 -22.97
N VAL A 478 -23.52 -14.60 -22.63
CA VAL A 478 -23.42 -15.60 -21.57
C VAL A 478 -22.25 -16.58 -21.81
N LEU A 479 -21.97 -16.91 -23.07
CA LEU A 479 -20.89 -17.80 -23.47
C LEU A 479 -19.55 -17.09 -23.76
N VAL A 480 -19.48 -15.77 -23.54
CA VAL A 480 -18.38 -14.88 -23.95
C VAL A 480 -17.95 -15.08 -25.41
N ASP A 481 -18.91 -15.40 -26.29
CA ASP A 481 -18.76 -15.71 -27.71
C ASP A 481 -17.79 -16.85 -28.02
N LEU A 482 -17.64 -17.77 -27.07
CA LEU A 482 -16.88 -18.98 -27.25
C LEU A 482 -17.82 -20.15 -27.47
N ASN A 483 -17.35 -21.05 -28.32
CA ASN A 483 -17.96 -22.35 -28.47
C ASN A 483 -17.69 -23.17 -27.19
N GLN A 484 -18.65 -23.12 -26.26
CA GLN A 484 -18.62 -23.86 -24.99
C GLN A 484 -19.67 -24.99 -25.02
N GLY A 485 -19.26 -26.23 -24.70
CA GLY A 485 -20.18 -27.34 -24.47
C GLY A 485 -20.44 -28.27 -25.67
N ARG A 486 -21.69 -28.69 -25.96
CA ARG A 486 -22.03 -29.67 -27.03
C ARG A 486 -21.47 -29.34 -28.43
N LEU A 487 -21.06 -28.10 -28.63
CA LEU A 487 -20.44 -27.53 -29.82
C LEU A 487 -18.90 -27.61 -29.80
N ALA A 488 -18.28 -27.84 -28.64
CA ALA A 488 -16.85 -27.98 -28.49
C ALA A 488 -16.43 -29.32 -29.08
N SER A 489 -15.59 -29.25 -30.10
CA SER A 489 -14.93 -30.41 -30.69
C SER A 489 -14.37 -31.32 -29.58
N LYS A 490 -14.74 -32.62 -29.60
CA LYS A 490 -14.13 -33.67 -28.76
C LYS A 490 -12.60 -33.77 -28.92
N LYS A 491 -12.04 -33.12 -29.93
CA LYS A 491 -10.60 -32.87 -30.04
C LYS A 491 -10.34 -31.56 -29.31
N GLY A 492 -9.67 -31.62 -28.15
CA GLY A 492 -9.31 -30.49 -27.30
C GLY A 492 -8.56 -29.39 -28.04
N GLY A 493 -9.31 -28.61 -28.80
CA GLY A 493 -8.82 -27.54 -29.65
C GLY A 493 -8.79 -26.22 -28.90
N THR A 494 -7.94 -25.33 -29.38
CA THR A 494 -7.95 -23.90 -29.06
C THR A 494 -9.38 -23.35 -29.03
N PRO A 495 -9.75 -22.55 -28.01
CA PRO A 495 -11.06 -21.89 -27.94
C PRO A 495 -11.38 -21.20 -29.27
N LYS A 496 -12.53 -21.53 -29.86
CA LYS A 496 -12.99 -20.95 -31.12
C LYS A 496 -14.17 -20.02 -30.86
N ARG A 497 -14.19 -18.89 -31.55
CA ARG A 497 -15.32 -17.95 -31.57
C ARG A 497 -16.56 -18.60 -32.22
N LEU A 498 -17.75 -18.31 -31.71
CA LEU A 498 -19.01 -18.76 -32.29
C LEU A 498 -19.23 -18.12 -33.67
N ASP A 499 -19.60 -18.91 -34.67
CA ASP A 499 -19.84 -18.47 -36.03
C ASP A 499 -21.31 -18.66 -36.47
N LYS A 500 -21.60 -18.50 -37.77
CA LYS A 500 -22.97 -18.60 -38.29
C LYS A 500 -23.53 -20.02 -38.23
N ASN A 501 -22.68 -21.04 -38.17
CA ASN A 501 -23.12 -22.44 -38.11
C ASN A 501 -23.68 -22.79 -36.72
N ASP A 502 -23.31 -22.05 -35.68
CA ASP A 502 -23.75 -22.27 -34.30
C ASP A 502 -25.13 -21.64 -34.00
N LEU A 503 -25.79 -21.05 -35.00
CA LEU A 503 -27.02 -20.27 -34.84
C LEU A 503 -28.21 -21.13 -34.35
N GLN A 504 -28.30 -22.39 -34.82
CA GLN A 504 -29.34 -23.30 -34.34
C GLN A 504 -29.14 -23.69 -32.89
N ASP A 505 -27.89 -23.87 -32.47
CA ASP A 505 -27.56 -24.20 -31.09
C ASP A 505 -27.82 -23.03 -30.14
N LEU A 506 -27.51 -21.79 -30.55
CA LEU A 506 -27.88 -20.59 -29.78
C LEU A 506 -29.40 -20.44 -29.61
N LEU A 507 -30.18 -20.74 -30.65
CA LEU A 507 -31.64 -20.75 -30.55
C LEU A 507 -32.16 -21.90 -29.68
N HIS A 508 -31.47 -23.03 -29.67
CA HIS A 508 -31.84 -24.16 -28.81
C HIS A 508 -31.66 -23.82 -27.32
N LEU A 509 -30.72 -22.95 -26.95
CA LEU A 509 -30.54 -22.49 -25.57
C LEU A 509 -31.75 -21.72 -25.02
N GLU A 510 -32.62 -21.17 -25.87
CA GLU A 510 -33.89 -20.57 -25.44
C GLU A 510 -34.93 -21.61 -24.99
N THR A 511 -34.74 -22.89 -25.31
CA THR A 511 -35.63 -23.95 -24.84
C THR A 511 -35.17 -24.46 -23.46
N PRO A 512 -36.10 -24.90 -22.59
CA PRO A 512 -35.73 -25.50 -21.32
C PRO A 512 -34.71 -26.64 -21.47
N GLU A 513 -34.86 -27.48 -22.50
CA GLU A 513 -33.95 -28.59 -22.77
C GLU A 513 -32.53 -28.14 -23.14
N GLY A 514 -32.41 -27.08 -23.94
CA GLY A 514 -31.12 -26.53 -24.33
C GLY A 514 -30.39 -25.90 -23.14
N MET A 515 -31.09 -25.11 -22.34
CA MET A 515 -30.53 -24.52 -21.11
C MET A 515 -30.10 -25.61 -20.11
N GLU A 516 -30.92 -26.65 -19.91
CA GLU A 516 -30.54 -27.79 -19.06
C GLU A 516 -29.30 -28.52 -19.58
N GLY A 517 -29.20 -28.72 -20.90
CA GLY A 517 -28.01 -29.30 -21.53
C GLY A 517 -26.73 -28.50 -21.25
N LEU A 518 -26.82 -27.16 -21.30
CA LEU A 518 -25.71 -26.27 -21.00
C LEU A 518 -25.31 -26.36 -19.51
N LEU A 519 -26.29 -26.27 -18.59
CA LEU A 519 -26.04 -26.33 -17.14
C LEU A 519 -25.40 -27.66 -16.72
N ASN A 520 -25.82 -28.78 -17.30
CA ASN A 520 -25.19 -30.08 -17.06
C ASN A 520 -23.73 -30.12 -17.56
N THR A 521 -23.46 -29.46 -18.68
CA THR A 521 -22.10 -29.39 -19.21
C THR A 521 -21.21 -28.56 -18.29
N TRP A 522 -21.67 -27.37 -17.87
CA TRP A 522 -20.91 -26.52 -16.95
C TRP A 522 -20.73 -27.13 -15.56
N GLU A 523 -21.73 -27.83 -15.03
CA GLU A 523 -21.59 -28.57 -13.76
C GLU A 523 -20.49 -29.63 -13.84
N SER A 524 -20.41 -30.37 -14.95
CA SER A 524 -19.34 -31.36 -15.14
C SER A 524 -17.94 -30.74 -15.12
N CYS A 525 -17.80 -29.49 -15.60
CA CYS A 525 -16.54 -28.73 -15.58
C CYS A 525 -16.11 -28.25 -14.19
N LEU A 526 -16.98 -28.28 -13.18
CA LEU A 526 -16.64 -27.88 -11.81
C LEU A 526 -15.78 -28.91 -11.06
N ARG A 527 -15.69 -30.15 -11.56
CA ARG A 527 -14.90 -31.19 -10.90
C ARG A 527 -13.41 -30.81 -10.94
N PRO A 528 -12.63 -31.03 -9.87
CA PRO A 528 -11.22 -30.62 -9.76
C PRO A 528 -10.35 -31.04 -10.96
N VAL A 529 -10.68 -32.20 -11.53
CA VAL A 529 -10.01 -32.77 -12.70
C VAL A 529 -10.17 -31.89 -13.96
N TYR A 530 -11.33 -31.26 -14.13
CA TYR A 530 -11.68 -30.43 -15.30
C TYR A 530 -11.42 -28.93 -15.09
N ARG A 531 -11.18 -28.48 -13.85
CA ARG A 531 -10.89 -27.07 -13.55
C ARG A 531 -9.63 -26.55 -14.25
N GLN A 532 -8.66 -27.44 -14.48
CA GLN A 532 -7.43 -27.08 -15.18
C GLN A 532 -7.60 -26.97 -16.72
N LEU A 533 -8.83 -27.14 -17.24
CA LEU A 533 -9.10 -27.46 -18.65
C LEU A 533 -9.97 -26.43 -19.42
N ARG A 534 -10.11 -25.19 -18.93
CA ARG A 534 -10.76 -24.02 -19.59
C ARG A 534 -12.30 -24.01 -19.56
N LEU A 535 -12.83 -22.76 -19.62
CA LEU A 535 -14.25 -22.32 -19.70
C LEU A 535 -14.96 -22.05 -18.37
N ILE A 536 -14.23 -21.54 -17.39
CA ILE A 536 -14.76 -21.01 -16.12
C ILE A 536 -15.01 -19.49 -16.22
N GLU A 537 -14.83 -18.89 -17.39
CA GLU A 537 -14.80 -17.42 -17.53
C GLU A 537 -16.09 -16.76 -17.04
N GLN A 538 -17.24 -17.40 -17.20
CA GLN A 538 -18.53 -16.90 -16.74
C GLN A 538 -18.79 -17.09 -15.23
N PHE A 539 -18.03 -17.94 -14.54
CA PHE A 539 -18.23 -18.16 -13.10
C PHE A 539 -17.69 -16.97 -12.31
N ASN A 540 -18.34 -16.64 -11.20
CA ASN A 540 -18.06 -15.43 -10.42
C ASN A 540 -18.23 -14.10 -11.20
N ARG A 541 -18.77 -14.09 -12.42
CA ARG A 541 -19.06 -12.85 -13.16
C ARG A 541 -20.48 -12.35 -12.95
N ARG A 542 -20.72 -11.09 -13.32
CA ARG A 542 -22.06 -10.49 -13.37
C ARG A 542 -22.39 -10.08 -14.79
N PHE A 543 -23.62 -10.39 -15.21
CA PHE A 543 -24.19 -9.81 -16.42
C PHE A 543 -24.44 -8.32 -16.21
N PHE A 544 -24.16 -7.53 -17.23
CA PHE A 544 -24.47 -6.11 -17.22
C PHE A 544 -25.00 -5.64 -18.58
N ARG A 545 -25.72 -4.52 -18.53
CA ARG A 545 -26.09 -3.73 -19.69
C ARG A 545 -25.55 -2.33 -19.54
N THR A 546 -25.23 -1.71 -20.66
CA THR A 546 -24.75 -0.32 -20.72
C THR A 546 -25.88 0.66 -21.08
N GLU A 547 -25.62 1.96 -21.03
CA GLU A 547 -26.62 3.01 -21.36
C GLU A 547 -27.08 2.95 -22.81
N ASN A 548 -26.16 2.74 -23.76
CA ASN A 548 -26.51 2.60 -25.18
C ASN A 548 -27.03 1.21 -25.56
N GLY A 549 -27.17 0.30 -24.59
CA GLY A 549 -27.84 -0.98 -24.76
C GLY A 549 -26.93 -2.17 -25.11
N TYR A 550 -25.61 -2.04 -25.00
CA TYR A 550 -24.68 -3.18 -25.10
C TYR A 550 -24.88 -4.15 -23.93
N MET A 551 -24.59 -5.43 -24.17
CA MET A 551 -24.59 -6.50 -23.16
C MET A 551 -23.18 -7.00 -22.91
N GLY A 552 -22.87 -7.29 -21.65
CA GLY A 552 -21.57 -7.80 -21.27
C GLY A 552 -21.56 -8.70 -20.03
N LEU A 553 -20.41 -9.35 -19.82
CA LEU A 553 -20.06 -10.08 -18.61
C LEU A 553 -18.82 -9.46 -17.97
N GLY A 554 -18.98 -8.95 -16.75
CA GLY A 554 -17.96 -8.24 -16.00
C GLY A 554 -17.53 -8.96 -14.72
N PRO A 555 -16.49 -8.46 -14.03
CA PRO A 555 -16.02 -9.01 -12.75
C PRO A 555 -17.13 -8.98 -11.67
N PRO A 556 -17.01 -9.77 -10.58
CA PRO A 556 -18.03 -9.84 -9.53
C PRO A 556 -18.32 -8.49 -8.88
N ASP A 557 -17.32 -7.61 -8.80
CA ASP A 557 -17.46 -6.29 -8.18
C ASP A 557 -18.01 -5.22 -9.14
N ILE A 558 -18.38 -5.56 -10.39
CA ILE A 558 -18.94 -4.59 -11.33
C ILE A 558 -20.28 -4.04 -10.81
N GLN A 559 -20.50 -2.75 -11.00
CA GLN A 559 -21.69 -2.04 -10.53
C GLN A 559 -22.18 -1.00 -11.56
N THR A 560 -23.40 -0.51 -11.37
CA THR A 560 -23.93 0.61 -12.14
C THR A 560 -23.03 1.84 -11.99
N GLY A 561 -22.75 2.51 -13.11
CA GLY A 561 -21.84 3.66 -13.18
C GLY A 561 -20.39 3.30 -13.52
N ASP A 562 -20.00 2.03 -13.53
CA ASP A 562 -18.67 1.62 -13.99
C ASP A 562 -18.51 1.89 -15.50
N ALA A 563 -17.34 2.39 -15.91
CA ALA A 563 -17.04 2.67 -17.30
C ALA A 563 -16.45 1.43 -17.99
N ILE A 564 -16.99 1.09 -19.16
CA ILE A 564 -16.47 0.03 -20.01
C ILE A 564 -15.54 0.64 -21.04
N CYS A 565 -14.25 0.35 -20.91
CA CYS A 565 -13.20 0.97 -21.70
C CYS A 565 -12.51 -0.04 -22.62
N LEU A 566 -12.19 0.39 -23.83
CA LEU A 566 -11.25 -0.31 -24.70
C LEU A 566 -9.88 0.33 -24.59
N LEU A 567 -8.93 -0.42 -24.04
CA LEU A 567 -7.60 0.08 -23.72
C LEU A 567 -6.57 -0.43 -24.75
N LEU A 568 -5.67 0.45 -25.18
CA LEU A 568 -4.55 0.16 -26.05
C LEU A 568 -3.68 -0.96 -25.45
N GLY A 569 -3.22 -1.88 -26.29
CA GLY A 569 -2.47 -3.06 -25.83
C GLY A 569 -3.32 -4.09 -25.09
N GLY A 570 -4.62 -3.84 -24.94
CA GLY A 570 -5.60 -4.79 -24.45
C GLY A 570 -6.27 -5.56 -25.58
N SER A 571 -6.51 -6.85 -25.35
CA SER A 571 -7.25 -7.70 -26.27
C SER A 571 -8.74 -7.81 -25.96
N VAL A 572 -9.15 -7.32 -24.78
CA VAL A 572 -10.51 -7.37 -24.24
C VAL A 572 -10.97 -5.98 -23.79
N ALA A 573 -12.24 -5.85 -23.40
CA ALA A 573 -12.71 -4.65 -22.73
C ALA A 573 -12.37 -4.69 -21.23
N TYR A 574 -12.35 -3.54 -20.57
CA TYR A 574 -12.04 -3.44 -19.14
C TYR A 574 -13.07 -2.55 -18.43
N ALA A 575 -13.56 -3.01 -17.28
CA ALA A 575 -14.34 -2.18 -16.37
C ALA A 575 -13.38 -1.35 -15.52
N LEU A 576 -13.53 -0.03 -15.61
CA LEU A 576 -12.83 0.93 -14.78
C LEU A 576 -13.86 1.70 -13.97
N ARG A 577 -13.64 1.80 -12.67
CA ARG A 577 -14.46 2.62 -11.79
C ARG A 577 -13.77 3.95 -11.62
N ARG A 578 -14.49 5.03 -11.88
CA ARG A 578 -13.97 6.35 -11.59
C ARG A 578 -13.78 6.43 -10.06
N SER A 579 -12.55 6.70 -9.67
CA SER A 579 -12.11 6.80 -8.27
C SER A 579 -11.55 8.17 -7.95
N ALA A 580 -11.65 9.15 -8.86
CA ALA A 580 -11.46 10.60 -8.70
C ALA A 580 -11.68 11.26 -10.09
N PRO A 581 -11.69 12.60 -10.24
CA PRO A 581 -11.93 13.28 -11.52
C PRO A 581 -11.00 12.86 -12.67
N GLU A 582 -9.73 12.57 -12.37
CA GLU A 582 -8.75 12.04 -13.33
C GLU A 582 -8.29 10.63 -12.97
N THR A 583 -8.91 9.98 -11.97
CA THR A 583 -8.47 8.67 -11.49
C THR A 583 -9.46 7.55 -11.59
N TRP A 584 -8.91 6.37 -11.87
CA TRP A 584 -9.65 5.15 -12.12
C TRP A 584 -9.10 4.04 -11.24
N THR A 585 -9.99 3.21 -10.75
CA THR A 585 -9.67 1.93 -10.14
C THR A 585 -9.96 0.85 -11.15
N TYR A 586 -9.02 -0.08 -11.30
CA TYR A 586 -9.21 -1.28 -12.09
C TYR A 586 -10.24 -2.19 -11.41
N VAL A 587 -11.37 -2.44 -12.07
CA VAL A 587 -12.42 -3.34 -11.57
C VAL A 587 -12.21 -4.75 -12.12
N GLY A 588 -11.85 -4.87 -13.40
CA GLY A 588 -11.54 -6.16 -14.03
C GLY A 588 -11.84 -6.24 -15.53
N GLU A 589 -11.41 -7.33 -16.15
CA GLU A 589 -11.66 -7.60 -17.57
C GLU A 589 -13.16 -7.81 -17.84
N CYS A 590 -13.65 -7.37 -18.99
CA CYS A 590 -15.03 -7.51 -19.43
C CYS A 590 -15.10 -8.12 -20.83
N TYR A 591 -16.12 -8.95 -21.03
CA TYR A 591 -16.58 -9.33 -22.36
C TYR A 591 -17.76 -8.43 -22.73
N VAL A 592 -17.75 -7.83 -23.93
CA VAL A 592 -18.83 -6.96 -24.44
C VAL A 592 -19.22 -7.40 -25.83
N HIS A 593 -20.47 -7.83 -26.02
CA HIS A 593 -20.87 -8.39 -27.29
C HIS A 593 -21.02 -7.34 -28.40
N GLY A 594 -20.43 -7.63 -29.56
CA GLY A 594 -20.41 -6.75 -30.74
C GLY A 594 -19.20 -5.81 -30.80
N ILE A 595 -18.20 -6.01 -29.93
CA ILE A 595 -17.04 -5.12 -29.79
C ILE A 595 -15.70 -5.89 -29.68
N MET A 596 -15.74 -7.20 -29.41
CA MET A 596 -14.54 -8.00 -29.14
C MET A 596 -13.69 -8.32 -30.38
N ASP A 597 -14.09 -7.89 -31.58
CA ASP A 597 -13.34 -8.05 -32.84
C ASP A 597 -12.76 -6.72 -33.37
N GLY A 598 -12.86 -5.65 -32.57
CA GLY A 598 -12.31 -4.34 -32.90
C GLY A 598 -13.32 -3.41 -33.55
N GLU A 599 -14.61 -3.76 -33.59
CA GLU A 599 -15.66 -3.00 -34.26
C GLU A 599 -15.74 -1.55 -33.74
N ALA A 600 -15.73 -1.37 -32.42
CA ALA A 600 -15.71 -0.03 -31.84
C ALA A 600 -14.38 0.69 -32.04
N ALA A 601 -13.26 -0.03 -32.03
CA ALA A 601 -11.95 0.56 -32.26
C ALA A 601 -11.81 1.07 -33.71
N ILE A 602 -12.26 0.30 -34.69
CA ILE A 602 -12.31 0.70 -36.11
C ILE A 602 -13.19 1.93 -36.26
N LYS A 603 -14.41 1.90 -35.72
CA LYS A 603 -15.32 3.04 -35.77
C LYS A 603 -14.72 4.28 -35.11
N ALA A 604 -14.08 4.13 -33.95
CA ALA A 604 -13.39 5.21 -33.28
C ALA A 604 -12.26 5.79 -34.14
N ILE A 605 -11.50 4.96 -34.88
CA ILE A 605 -10.47 5.43 -35.80
C ILE A 605 -11.08 6.18 -37.00
N GLU A 606 -12.17 5.66 -37.58
CA GLU A 606 -12.87 6.27 -38.71
C GLU A 606 -13.50 7.62 -38.34
N ASP A 607 -14.15 7.68 -37.18
CA ASP A 607 -14.75 8.88 -36.60
C ASP A 607 -13.68 9.86 -36.06
N LYS A 608 -12.40 9.45 -36.08
CA LYS A 608 -11.26 10.18 -35.53
C LYS A 608 -11.45 10.53 -34.06
N THR A 609 -12.04 9.62 -33.31
CA THR A 609 -12.24 9.70 -31.87
C THR A 609 -10.90 9.77 -31.16
N ASP A 610 -10.77 10.74 -30.27
CA ASP A 610 -9.57 10.92 -29.46
C ASP A 610 -9.42 9.80 -28.43
N PHE A 611 -8.26 9.14 -28.40
CA PHE A 611 -7.92 8.22 -27.32
C PHE A 611 -7.49 8.99 -26.07
N VAL A 612 -8.19 8.77 -24.97
CA VAL A 612 -7.98 9.41 -23.67
C VAL A 612 -7.08 8.56 -22.77
N GLU A 613 -6.42 9.22 -21.81
CA GLU A 613 -5.56 8.57 -20.82
C GLU A 613 -6.36 8.14 -19.59
N TYR A 614 -6.34 6.83 -19.34
CA TYR A 614 -6.81 6.18 -18.12
C TYR A 614 -5.64 5.96 -17.21
N ARG A 615 -5.44 6.91 -16.31
CA ARG A 615 -4.52 6.72 -15.21
C ARG A 615 -5.28 5.80 -14.19
N ILE A 616 -4.69 4.71 -13.70
CA ILE A 616 -5.25 3.71 -12.78
C ILE A 616 -4.50 3.67 -11.42
N VAL A 617 -5.19 3.83 -10.28
CA VAL A 617 -4.66 3.87 -8.89
C VAL A 617 -5.28 2.78 -8.02
N TRP A 618 -4.75 2.57 -6.81
CA TRP A 618 -5.59 1.97 -5.77
C TRP A 618 -6.83 2.82 -5.50
N SER A 619 -8.02 2.20 -5.42
CA SER A 619 -9.20 2.92 -4.91
C SER A 619 -8.94 3.33 -3.47
N MET A 620 -9.01 4.64 -3.20
CA MET A 620 -9.13 5.21 -1.86
C MET A 620 -7.85 5.30 -1.04
N GLY A 621 -6.80 5.93 -1.57
CA GLY A 621 -5.79 6.48 -0.66
C GLY A 621 -4.42 6.90 -1.22
N ASN A 622 -4.14 6.74 -2.52
CA ASN A 622 -2.88 7.24 -3.08
C ASN A 622 -3.03 7.57 -4.58
N LEU A 623 -2.62 8.82 -4.91
CA LEU A 623 -2.09 9.36 -6.18
C LEU A 623 -3.02 10.09 -7.16
N ARG A 624 -2.66 11.36 -7.42
CA ARG A 624 -1.96 11.77 -8.67
C ARG A 624 -1.61 13.26 -8.71
N LEU A 625 -0.35 13.58 -8.99
CA LEU A 625 0.11 14.29 -10.18
C LEU A 625 1.66 14.32 -10.27
N PHE A 626 2.27 13.14 -10.29
CA PHE A 626 3.71 12.97 -10.47
C PHE A 626 4.15 12.77 -11.93
N HIS A 627 3.43 13.22 -12.99
CA HIS A 627 3.97 13.02 -14.35
C HIS A 627 3.54 13.88 -15.55
N ALA A 628 2.60 14.83 -15.43
CA ALA A 628 2.11 15.53 -16.63
C ALA A 628 2.94 16.74 -17.13
N ALA A 629 4.04 17.14 -16.46
CA ALA A 629 4.80 18.34 -16.84
C ALA A 629 6.20 18.09 -17.46
N ILE A 630 6.57 16.84 -17.76
CA ILE A 630 7.84 16.54 -18.47
C ILE A 630 7.73 16.79 -20.00
N SER A 631 6.55 17.10 -20.55
CA SER A 631 6.34 17.19 -22.01
C SER A 631 6.00 18.58 -22.60
N ALA A 632 6.04 19.69 -21.85
CA ALA A 632 5.80 21.02 -22.44
C ALA A 632 6.89 22.03 -22.07
N PHE A 633 7.68 22.42 -23.09
CA PHE A 633 8.79 23.40 -23.14
C PHE A 633 10.19 22.87 -22.76
N GLY A 634 11.18 22.83 -23.65
CA GLY A 634 11.29 23.38 -25.00
C GLY A 634 12.77 23.49 -25.40
N SER A 635 13.05 23.15 -26.66
CA SER A 635 14.33 23.10 -27.36
C SER A 635 15.28 24.30 -27.20
N ILE A 636 16.59 24.04 -27.04
CA ILE A 636 17.67 24.83 -27.68
C ILE A 636 18.73 23.84 -28.23
N SER A 637 19.08 24.04 -29.50
CA SER A 637 19.77 23.13 -30.40
C SER A 637 21.28 22.92 -30.19
N SER A 638 21.68 21.65 -30.13
CA SER A 638 22.94 20.97 -30.56
C SER A 638 24.29 21.72 -30.44
N PRO A 639 25.28 21.07 -29.79
CA PRO A 639 26.42 20.56 -30.56
C PRO A 639 26.85 19.12 -30.22
N LYS A 640 27.52 18.53 -31.21
CA LYS A 640 28.09 17.18 -31.32
C LYS A 640 29.11 16.80 -30.22
N ASN A 641 29.08 15.51 -29.86
CA ASN A 641 30.18 14.64 -29.42
C ASN A 641 30.95 14.90 -28.11
N MET A 642 31.07 13.78 -27.36
CA MET A 642 32.09 13.36 -26.38
C MET A 642 31.90 13.65 -24.87
N ALA A 643 31.76 12.53 -24.14
CA ALA A 643 32.46 12.13 -22.91
C ALA A 643 31.94 12.57 -21.51
N THR A 644 31.50 11.56 -20.75
CA THR A 644 31.83 11.21 -19.34
C THR A 644 31.93 12.30 -18.26
N SER A 645 31.04 12.27 -17.24
CA SER A 645 31.37 12.29 -15.80
C SER A 645 30.13 12.41 -14.87
N ARG A 646 30.09 11.62 -13.79
CA ARG A 646 29.21 11.74 -12.60
C ARG A 646 29.29 13.13 -11.93
N PRO A 647 28.30 13.49 -11.10
CA PRO A 647 28.53 14.06 -9.76
C PRO A 647 28.04 13.03 -8.72
N LYS A 648 28.86 12.30 -7.94
CA LYS A 648 29.73 12.70 -6.82
C LYS A 648 29.09 13.70 -5.85
N ASP A 649 28.79 13.16 -4.66
CA ASP A 649 28.69 13.80 -3.35
C ASP A 649 27.49 14.75 -3.12
N ILE A 650 26.34 14.17 -2.72
CA ILE A 650 25.43 14.89 -1.81
C ILE A 650 25.88 14.54 -0.40
N ASP A 651 26.45 15.55 0.25
CA ASP A 651 27.01 15.49 1.58
C ASP A 651 25.94 15.05 2.60
N THR A 652 26.11 13.85 3.12
CA THR A 652 25.18 13.20 4.05
C THR A 652 25.21 13.82 5.44
N GLU A 653 26.20 14.67 5.76
CA GLU A 653 26.18 15.51 6.96
C GLU A 653 25.15 16.64 6.86
N HIS A 654 24.87 17.15 5.66
CA HIS A 654 23.97 18.29 5.48
C HIS A 654 22.51 17.93 5.80
N LEU A 655 22.10 16.67 5.56
CA LEU A 655 20.75 16.15 5.80
C LEU A 655 20.42 15.88 7.28
N ARG A 656 21.41 15.53 8.11
CA ARG A 656 21.22 15.31 9.56
C ARG A 656 21.11 16.63 10.33
N PHE A 657 21.85 17.62 9.83
CA PHE A 657 21.92 18.95 10.40
C PHE A 657 20.67 19.79 10.09
N GLU A 658 20.16 19.74 8.86
CA GLU A 658 18.95 20.48 8.47
C GLU A 658 17.69 20.01 9.20
N PHE A 659 17.57 18.75 9.60
CA PHE A 659 16.36 18.27 10.25
C PHE A 659 16.18 18.80 11.68
N LEU A 660 17.23 18.72 12.51
CA LEU A 660 17.13 19.13 13.92
C LEU A 660 17.13 20.64 14.05
N LEU A 661 17.80 21.29 13.10
CA LEU A 661 17.75 22.71 12.94
C LEU A 661 16.55 23.20 12.17
N ARG A 662 15.78 22.44 11.40
CA ARG A 662 14.60 22.99 10.69
C ARG A 662 13.53 23.54 11.64
N HIS A 663 13.45 22.99 12.85
CA HIS A 663 12.63 23.56 13.92
C HIS A 663 13.21 24.85 14.52
N VAL A 664 14.36 25.31 14.00
CA VAL A 664 15.21 26.39 14.52
C VAL A 664 15.85 27.32 13.44
N ASP A 665 15.95 26.89 12.17
CA ASP A 665 16.76 27.47 11.07
C ASP A 665 15.92 27.84 9.85
N ASP A 666 14.87 27.07 9.51
CA ASP A 666 13.84 27.53 8.58
C ASP A 666 12.88 28.39 9.41
N GLU A 667 13.26 29.66 9.67
CA GLU A 667 12.53 30.66 10.49
C GLU A 667 11.36 30.04 11.26
N PRO A 668 11.54 29.51 12.50
CA PRO A 668 10.43 28.98 13.26
C PRO A 668 9.27 29.96 13.17
N SER A 669 8.10 29.45 12.79
CA SER A 669 6.90 30.26 12.55
C SER A 669 6.48 31.15 13.72
N ILE A 670 7.19 31.10 14.86
CA ILE A 670 7.20 32.08 15.95
C ILE A 670 7.21 33.51 15.41
N ALA A 671 8.12 33.86 14.48
CA ALA A 671 8.22 35.24 14.00
C ALA A 671 7.00 35.69 13.18
N ASP A 672 6.42 34.79 12.39
CA ASP A 672 5.29 35.06 11.50
C ASP A 672 3.92 34.79 12.17
N ALA A 673 3.91 34.25 13.41
CA ALA A 673 2.69 33.91 14.14
C ALA A 673 1.84 35.16 14.38
N ARG A 674 0.61 35.18 13.84
CA ARG A 674 -0.19 36.41 13.75
C ARG A 674 -0.81 36.82 15.09
N SER A 675 -1.18 35.86 15.92
CA SER A 675 -1.62 36.08 17.29
C SER A 675 -0.53 35.82 18.33
N LEU A 676 -0.61 36.50 19.47
CA LEU A 676 0.24 36.22 20.62
C LEU A 676 0.13 34.76 21.09
N THR A 677 -1.08 34.19 21.06
CA THR A 677 -1.29 32.78 21.45
C THR A 677 -0.56 31.80 20.54
N GLN A 678 -0.66 32.01 19.22
CA GLN A 678 0.06 31.17 18.28
C GLN A 678 1.57 31.29 18.52
N ALA A 679 2.07 32.50 18.80
CA ALA A 679 3.47 32.70 19.15
C ALA A 679 3.86 31.95 20.44
N ILE A 680 3.05 32.02 21.51
CA ILE A 680 3.30 31.30 22.77
C ILE A 680 3.33 29.78 22.53
N ARG A 681 2.35 29.24 21.80
CA ARG A 681 2.30 27.80 21.45
C ARG A 681 3.54 27.37 20.68
N ARG A 682 3.97 28.15 19.69
CA ARG A 682 5.19 27.85 18.91
C ARG A 682 6.46 27.94 19.76
N ILE A 683 6.54 28.90 20.69
CA ILE A 683 7.67 28.98 21.64
C ILE A 683 7.70 27.76 22.57
N ILE A 684 6.54 27.32 23.08
CA ILE A 684 6.41 26.13 23.94
C ILE A 684 6.78 24.86 23.18
N GLN A 685 6.28 24.68 21.95
CA GLN A 685 6.66 23.57 21.08
C GLN A 685 8.18 23.49 20.91
N THR A 686 8.80 24.60 20.49
CA THR A 686 10.26 24.64 20.27
C THR A 686 11.05 24.37 21.56
N ALA A 687 10.52 24.76 22.72
CA ALA A 687 11.14 24.42 24.00
C ALA A 687 11.07 22.91 24.28
N VAL A 688 9.95 22.25 23.99
CA VAL A 688 9.79 20.79 24.14
C VAL A 688 10.73 20.04 23.19
N ASP A 689 10.83 20.49 21.94
CA ASP A 689 11.72 19.90 20.94
C ASP A 689 13.19 19.95 21.40
N PHE A 690 13.64 21.11 21.92
CA PHE A 690 14.97 21.25 22.50
C PHE A 690 15.19 20.36 23.73
N ALA A 691 14.18 20.19 24.58
CA ALA A 691 14.30 19.32 25.75
C ALA A 691 14.49 17.85 25.34
N VAL A 692 13.74 17.32 24.36
CA VAL A 692 13.80 15.91 23.91
C VAL A 692 15.16 15.50 23.34
N ILE A 693 15.88 16.45 22.74
CA ILE A 693 17.23 16.21 22.21
C ILE A 693 18.35 16.47 23.23
N GLY A 694 18.00 16.86 24.46
CA GLY A 694 18.95 17.08 25.56
C GLY A 694 19.43 18.52 25.76
N GLU A 695 18.83 19.51 25.10
CA GLU A 695 19.23 20.93 25.16
C GLU A 695 18.34 21.75 26.10
N VAL A 696 18.40 21.33 27.36
CA VAL A 696 17.57 21.81 28.47
C VAL A 696 17.76 23.31 28.72
N ASP A 697 18.98 23.83 28.56
CA ASP A 697 19.26 25.26 28.73
C ASP A 697 18.55 26.12 27.68
N GLY A 698 18.51 25.66 26.42
CA GLY A 698 17.81 26.35 25.34
C GLY A 698 16.30 26.32 25.51
N ALA A 699 15.76 25.15 25.89
CA ALA A 699 14.36 24.99 26.27
C ALA A 699 13.97 25.93 27.43
N THR A 700 14.78 25.93 28.49
CA THR A 700 14.60 26.81 29.66
C THR A 700 14.59 28.27 29.27
N ARG A 701 15.53 28.71 28.43
CA ARG A 701 15.64 30.10 28.02
C ARG A 701 14.41 30.59 27.27
N LEU A 702 13.82 29.78 26.39
CA LEU A 702 12.57 30.10 25.69
C LEU A 702 11.40 30.29 26.66
N LEU A 703 11.30 29.45 27.68
CA LEU A 703 10.26 29.54 28.71
C LEU A 703 10.49 30.76 29.64
N GLU A 704 11.75 31.08 29.95
CA GLU A 704 12.10 32.30 30.70
C GLU A 704 11.76 33.58 29.91
N ILE A 705 11.90 33.57 28.59
CA ILE A 705 11.47 34.69 27.73
C ILE A 705 9.97 34.94 27.91
N LEU A 706 9.13 33.90 27.91
CA LEU A 706 7.69 34.02 28.20
C LEU A 706 7.44 34.56 29.62
N LYS A 707 8.11 34.00 30.63
CA LYS A 707 7.96 34.40 32.03
C LYS A 707 8.38 35.85 32.27
N SER A 708 9.45 36.31 31.61
CA SER A 708 9.91 37.71 31.66
C SER A 708 8.87 38.70 31.10
N ARG A 709 7.92 38.21 30.29
CA ARG A 709 6.78 38.97 29.76
C ARG A 709 5.49 38.76 30.56
N GLY A 710 5.59 38.15 31.75
CA GLY A 710 4.43 37.89 32.61
C GLY A 710 3.54 36.75 32.14
N ILE A 711 4.00 35.95 31.18
CA ILE A 711 3.28 34.78 30.66
C ILE A 711 3.83 33.57 31.40
N ASP A 712 3.01 32.89 32.20
CA ASP A 712 3.40 31.62 32.81
C ASP A 712 3.20 30.49 31.78
N PRO A 713 4.27 29.91 31.23
CA PRO A 713 4.15 28.87 30.21
C PRO A 713 3.46 27.61 30.74
N PHE A 714 3.45 27.38 32.06
CA PHE A 714 2.91 26.17 32.67
C PHE A 714 1.41 26.23 32.95
N GLN A 715 0.90 27.42 33.28
CA GLN A 715 -0.53 27.64 33.34
C GLN A 715 -1.14 27.66 31.94
N TYR A 716 -0.40 28.21 30.97
CA TYR A 716 -0.81 28.24 29.58
C TYR A 716 -0.82 26.83 28.96
N SER A 717 0.20 26.01 29.24
CA SER A 717 0.34 24.68 28.65
C SER A 717 -0.58 23.61 29.24
N ASP A 718 -1.09 23.78 30.46
CA ASP A 718 -1.92 22.75 31.11
C ASP A 718 -3.20 22.41 30.33
N SER A 719 -3.69 23.33 29.48
CA SER A 719 -4.84 23.12 28.59
C SER A 719 -4.43 22.88 27.13
N ASP A 720 -3.44 23.62 26.62
CA ASP A 720 -3.09 23.64 25.20
C ASP A 720 -1.90 22.75 24.81
N TYR A 721 -1.02 22.39 25.76
CA TYR A 721 0.20 21.63 25.45
C TYR A 721 0.67 20.74 26.63
N PRO A 722 -0.01 19.59 26.87
CA PRO A 722 0.10 18.82 28.12
C PRO A 722 1.48 18.13 28.34
N PHE A 723 2.34 18.11 27.31
CA PHE A 723 3.63 17.42 27.34
C PHE A 723 4.79 18.30 27.85
N LEU A 724 4.57 19.60 28.02
CA LEU A 724 5.62 20.53 28.47
C LEU A 724 6.14 20.19 29.88
N LYS A 725 5.26 20.06 30.88
CA LYS A 725 5.65 19.73 32.27
C LYS A 725 6.43 18.42 32.36
N PRO A 726 5.94 17.31 31.79
CA PRO A 726 6.64 16.04 31.92
C PRO A 726 7.95 15.98 31.14
N CYS A 727 8.03 16.59 29.94
CA CYS A 727 9.30 16.69 29.21
C CYS A 727 10.36 17.40 30.05
N MET A 728 10.01 18.54 30.66
CA MET A 728 10.98 19.29 31.46
C MET A 728 11.42 18.53 32.71
N PHE A 729 10.54 17.72 33.29
CA PHE A 729 10.87 16.88 34.43
C PHE A 729 11.74 15.68 34.07
N PHE A 730 11.43 14.96 32.99
CA PHE A 730 12.26 13.83 32.54
C PHE A 730 13.63 14.31 32.05
N ALA A 731 13.69 15.48 31.39
CA ALA A 731 14.93 16.15 31.07
C ALA A 731 15.74 16.48 32.33
N TRP A 732 15.10 16.92 33.42
CA TRP A 732 15.78 17.09 34.71
C TRP A 732 16.35 15.78 35.24
N GLU A 733 15.56 14.72 35.35
CA GLU A 733 16.03 13.45 35.94
C GLU A 733 17.29 12.91 35.28
N ALA A 734 17.38 13.10 33.97
CA ALA A 734 18.49 12.60 33.19
C ALA A 734 19.71 13.55 33.17
N THR A 735 19.51 14.86 33.35
CA THR A 735 20.60 15.85 33.26
C THR A 735 20.97 16.51 34.59
N SER A 736 20.16 16.33 35.63
CA SER A 736 20.24 17.03 36.93
C SER A 736 20.28 18.56 36.82
N SER A 737 19.86 19.12 35.69
CA SER A 737 19.77 20.56 35.45
C SER A 737 18.30 20.99 35.45
N TRP A 738 17.95 21.98 36.27
CA TRP A 738 16.58 22.50 36.37
C TRP A 738 16.47 23.88 35.71
N PRO A 739 15.35 24.16 35.04
CA PRO A 739 14.88 25.52 34.93
C PRO A 739 14.66 26.13 36.33
N SER A 740 15.19 27.33 36.57
CA SER A 740 15.22 27.98 37.89
C SER A 740 13.84 28.25 38.53
N TRP A 741 12.76 28.07 37.76
CA TRP A 741 11.39 28.45 38.12
C TRP A 741 10.47 27.29 38.55
N ILE A 742 10.93 26.03 38.60
CA ILE A 742 10.17 24.89 39.15
C ILE A 742 10.33 24.85 40.69
N PRO A 743 9.30 24.62 41.54
CA PRO A 743 9.46 24.59 43.01
C PRO A 743 10.35 23.44 43.52
N GLU A 744 11.04 23.60 44.66
CA GLU A 744 12.02 22.61 45.17
C GLU A 744 11.35 21.38 45.81
N GLU A 745 10.18 21.55 46.41
CA GLU A 745 9.35 20.49 47.00
C GLU A 745 8.68 19.54 45.97
N GLU A 746 8.72 19.87 44.68
CA GLU A 746 8.28 18.98 43.58
C GLU A 746 9.42 18.10 43.05
N ARG A 747 10.64 18.22 43.61
CA ARG A 747 11.88 17.64 43.09
C ARG A 747 12.41 16.42 43.89
N THR A 748 11.57 15.69 44.64
CA THR A 748 12.01 14.60 45.56
C THR A 748 11.71 13.18 45.04
N GLU A 749 12.65 12.26 45.26
CA GLU A 749 12.55 10.85 44.83
C GLU A 749 11.46 10.07 45.59
N GLU A 750 11.20 10.43 46.86
CA GLU A 750 10.11 9.83 47.63
C GLU A 750 8.73 10.08 47.00
N LYS A 751 8.45 11.29 46.50
CA LYS A 751 7.18 11.61 45.81
C LYS A 751 7.01 10.80 44.53
N LEU A 752 8.11 10.40 43.88
CA LEU A 752 8.09 9.64 42.63
C LEU A 752 7.90 8.14 42.86
N GLN A 753 8.44 7.60 43.96
CA GLN A 753 8.32 6.18 44.31
C GLN A 753 6.91 5.80 44.81
N GLU A 754 6.17 6.74 45.39
CA GLU A 754 4.79 6.51 45.83
C GLU A 754 3.80 6.16 44.69
N LEU A 755 4.16 6.47 43.44
CA LEU A 755 3.30 6.37 42.25
C LEU A 755 3.54 5.13 41.38
N GLU A 756 4.60 4.36 41.63
CA GLU A 756 5.04 3.22 40.79
C GLU A 756 4.75 1.85 41.43
N LYS A 757 3.68 1.72 42.23
CA LYS A 757 3.29 0.47 42.91
C LYS A 757 2.51 -0.49 42.01
N TRP A 758 3.07 -0.92 40.88
CA TRP A 758 2.42 -1.91 40.02
C TRP A 758 3.36 -3.04 39.59
N ASP A 759 2.87 -4.28 39.71
CA ASP A 759 3.58 -5.47 39.24
C ASP A 759 3.40 -5.58 37.72
N VAL A 760 4.46 -5.29 36.97
CA VAL A 760 4.48 -5.38 35.51
C VAL A 760 5.32 -6.56 35.07
N THR A 761 4.79 -7.36 34.14
CA THR A 761 5.44 -8.55 33.59
C THR A 761 5.59 -8.45 32.07
N GLU A 762 6.37 -9.34 31.48
CA GLU A 762 6.54 -9.43 30.02
C GLU A 762 5.21 -9.65 29.28
N GLU A 763 4.29 -10.42 29.88
CA GLU A 763 2.93 -10.63 29.39
C GLU A 763 2.12 -9.31 29.33
N THR A 764 2.39 -8.38 30.25
CA THR A 764 1.72 -7.07 30.28
C THR A 764 2.20 -6.19 29.13
N ALA A 765 3.48 -6.29 28.75
CA ALA A 765 4.03 -5.62 27.57
C ALA A 765 3.47 -6.21 26.28
N GLU A 766 3.33 -7.53 26.21
CA GLU A 766 2.73 -8.22 25.06
C GLU A 766 1.25 -7.85 24.85
N LYS A 767 0.48 -7.70 25.93
CA LYS A 767 -0.90 -7.18 25.87
C LYS A 767 -0.99 -5.72 25.43
N ALA A 768 -0.02 -4.89 25.83
CA ALA A 768 0.07 -3.51 25.35
C ALA A 768 0.44 -3.43 23.86
N LEU A 769 1.28 -4.35 23.37
CA LEU A 769 1.56 -4.51 21.94
C LEU A 769 0.35 -5.06 21.18
N ASP A 770 -0.39 -6.01 21.75
CA ASP A 770 -1.62 -6.52 21.16
C ASP A 770 -2.66 -5.39 21.00
N MET A 771 -2.84 -4.58 22.04
CA MET A 771 -3.65 -3.35 21.96
C MET A 771 -3.15 -2.40 20.86
N ALA A 772 -1.83 -2.29 20.67
CA ALA A 772 -1.23 -1.43 19.66
C ALA A 772 -1.39 -1.94 18.22
N TYR A 773 -1.34 -3.24 17.99
CA TYR A 773 -1.33 -3.85 16.65
C TYR A 773 -2.69 -4.36 16.21
N ASN A 774 -3.49 -4.84 17.15
CA ASN A 774 -4.76 -5.53 16.90
C ASN A 774 -5.98 -4.73 17.40
N GLY A 775 -5.75 -3.58 18.06
CA GLY A 775 -6.80 -2.78 18.70
C GLY A 775 -7.30 -3.43 19.99
N LEU A 776 -8.09 -2.68 20.77
CA LEU A 776 -8.67 -3.20 22.02
C LEU A 776 -9.57 -4.41 21.73
N THR A 777 -9.10 -5.61 22.03
CA THR A 777 -10.01 -6.71 22.37
C THR A 777 -10.75 -6.32 23.65
N THR A 778 -12.06 -6.48 23.70
CA THR A 778 -12.95 -6.01 24.81
C THR A 778 -12.69 -6.66 26.17
N THR A 779 -11.59 -7.38 26.34
CA THR A 779 -11.14 -7.92 27.62
C THR A 779 -10.00 -7.07 28.15
N LEU A 780 -10.36 -5.89 28.66
CA LEU A 780 -9.51 -5.20 29.64
C LEU A 780 -9.31 -6.14 30.84
N PRO A 781 -8.16 -6.09 31.55
CA PRO A 781 -8.03 -6.80 32.82
C PRO A 781 -9.20 -6.42 33.73
N ASP A 782 -9.95 -7.41 34.17
CA ASP A 782 -11.20 -7.17 34.87
C ASP A 782 -10.93 -6.60 36.26
N PHE A 783 -10.91 -5.27 36.38
CA PHE A 783 -10.60 -4.60 37.64
C PHE A 783 -11.78 -4.51 38.63
N ASN A 784 -13.01 -4.96 38.27
CA ASN A 784 -14.16 -5.15 39.18
C ASN A 784 -15.50 -5.56 38.50
N GLY A 785 -15.44 -6.32 37.41
CA GLY A 785 -16.60 -6.99 36.81
C GLY A 785 -17.35 -6.23 35.72
N THR A 786 -17.10 -4.94 35.48
CA THR A 786 -17.75 -4.18 34.38
C THR A 786 -16.94 -2.96 33.91
N LEU A 787 -17.00 -2.67 32.60
CA LEU A 787 -16.48 -1.44 31.99
C LEU A 787 -17.06 -0.15 32.63
N ALA A 788 -18.33 -0.20 33.06
CA ALA A 788 -18.98 0.94 33.72
C ALA A 788 -18.38 1.24 35.11
N GLY A 789 -18.02 0.21 35.88
CA GLY A 789 -17.35 0.37 37.18
C GLY A 789 -15.95 0.99 37.06
N GLN A 790 -15.24 0.68 35.98
CA GLN A 790 -13.92 1.25 35.68
C GLN A 790 -14.00 2.76 35.41
N VAL A 791 -15.03 3.22 34.69
CA VAL A 791 -15.20 4.65 34.36
C VAL A 791 -15.57 5.49 35.60
N VAL A 792 -16.47 4.99 36.46
CA VAL A 792 -16.87 5.67 37.71
C VAL A 792 -15.67 5.84 38.67
N GLN A 793 -14.77 4.86 38.69
CA GLN A 793 -13.54 4.94 39.48
C GLN A 793 -12.55 5.97 38.92
N ALA A 794 -12.49 6.16 37.60
CA ALA A 794 -11.67 7.17 36.93
C ALA A 794 -12.10 8.59 37.32
N GLU A 795 -13.41 8.83 37.26
CA GLU A 795 -14.00 10.13 37.62
C GLU A 795 -13.81 10.44 39.11
N ALA A 796 -13.96 9.44 39.99
CA ALA A 796 -13.70 9.60 41.41
C ALA A 796 -12.22 9.91 41.71
N MET A 797 -11.27 9.31 40.98
CA MET A 797 -9.84 9.63 41.09
C MET A 797 -9.53 11.05 40.58
N ALA A 798 -10.23 11.50 39.54
CA ALA A 798 -10.11 12.87 39.00
C ALA A 798 -10.60 13.92 39.99
N GLN A 799 -11.78 13.71 40.56
CA GLN A 799 -12.39 14.63 41.52
C GLN A 799 -11.64 14.71 42.85
N ASN A 800 -10.86 13.69 43.21
CA ASN A 800 -10.08 13.63 44.44
C ASN A 800 -8.64 14.17 44.28
N GLY A 801 -8.29 14.82 43.16
CA GLY A 801 -7.00 15.51 42.99
C GLY A 801 -5.81 14.62 42.66
N PHE A 802 -6.02 13.33 42.35
CA PHE A 802 -4.94 12.40 41.99
C PHE A 802 -4.27 12.69 40.63
N PHE A 803 -4.72 13.72 39.90
CA PHE A 803 -4.11 14.18 38.64
C PHE A 803 -3.07 15.29 38.84
N SER A 804 -2.85 15.75 40.08
CA SER A 804 -1.98 16.88 40.34
C SER A 804 -0.63 16.41 40.89
N TYR A 805 0.41 16.65 40.08
CA TYR A 805 1.80 16.84 40.48
C TYR A 805 2.64 15.63 40.87
N SER A 806 3.07 14.95 39.82
CA SER A 806 4.32 14.18 39.73
C SER A 806 4.70 14.03 38.25
N ALA A 807 4.75 15.15 37.54
CA ALA A 807 5.34 15.32 36.21
C ALA A 807 5.37 14.07 35.30
N SER A 808 4.19 13.50 35.02
CA SER A 808 4.05 12.33 34.17
C SER A 808 2.89 12.61 33.21
N PRO A 809 3.05 12.46 31.88
CA PRO A 809 1.90 12.46 31.00
C PRO A 809 1.28 11.06 31.02
N ASN A 810 1.09 10.44 32.20
CA ASN A 810 -0.23 10.07 32.73
C ASN A 810 -0.09 9.03 33.87
N GLY A 811 0.38 9.43 35.06
CA GLY A 811 0.28 8.62 36.31
C GLY A 811 0.78 7.16 36.25
N PRO A 812 0.39 6.31 37.22
CA PRO A 812 0.55 4.86 37.11
C PRO A 812 -0.08 4.40 35.80
N MET A 813 0.45 3.34 35.19
CA MET A 813 0.06 2.86 33.87
C MET A 813 -1.47 2.60 33.69
N SER A 814 -2.23 2.46 34.80
CA SER A 814 -3.70 2.47 34.83
C SER A 814 -4.37 3.78 34.36
N ILE A 815 -3.75 4.96 34.57
CA ILE A 815 -4.30 6.27 34.16
C ILE A 815 -4.10 6.52 32.65
N ARG A 816 -2.96 6.11 32.07
CA ARG A 816 -2.77 6.03 30.60
C ARG A 816 -3.88 5.20 29.95
N TYR A 817 -4.15 4.03 30.53
CA TYR A 817 -5.14 3.07 30.08
C TYR A 817 -6.60 3.56 30.23
N MET A 818 -6.89 4.35 31.27
CA MET A 818 -8.19 5.01 31.48
C MET A 818 -8.46 6.16 30.51
N LYS A 819 -7.47 7.02 30.20
CA LYS A 819 -7.63 8.09 29.18
C LYS A 819 -7.89 7.51 27.80
N ILE A 820 -7.16 6.44 27.47
CA ILE A 820 -7.44 5.57 26.34
C ILE A 820 -8.91 5.08 26.44
N ALA A 821 -9.40 4.50 27.53
CA ALA A 821 -10.82 4.13 27.63
C ALA A 821 -11.84 5.31 27.54
N MET A 822 -11.47 6.53 27.97
CA MET A 822 -12.32 7.73 27.87
C MET A 822 -12.38 8.31 26.45
N TRP A 823 -11.26 8.36 25.74
CA TRP A 823 -11.19 8.72 24.31
C TRP A 823 -12.06 7.79 23.45
N TRP A 824 -12.32 6.56 23.93
CA TRP A 824 -13.13 5.56 23.25
C TRP A 824 -14.60 5.94 23.32
N ARG A 825 -14.99 6.49 24.49
CA ARG A 825 -16.36 6.88 24.83
C ARG A 825 -16.75 8.23 24.19
N GLN A 826 -15.79 9.08 23.85
CA GLN A 826 -16.02 10.33 23.12
C GLN A 826 -15.92 10.20 21.59
N GLY A 827 -15.85 8.96 21.06
CA GLY A 827 -15.75 8.66 19.64
C GLY A 827 -16.99 9.03 18.82
N ILE A 828 -17.24 10.34 18.66
CA ILE A 828 -18.11 10.96 17.66
C ILE A 828 -17.24 11.72 16.60
N PHE A 829 -15.91 11.52 16.55
CA PHE A 829 -15.00 12.27 15.64
C PHE A 829 -13.81 11.45 15.11
N PRO A 830 -13.13 11.87 14.01
CA PRO A 830 -12.40 10.99 13.08
C PRO A 830 -10.94 10.62 13.47
N TYR A 831 -10.23 9.99 12.52
CA TYR A 831 -9.05 9.12 12.55
C TYR A 831 -7.79 9.47 13.41
N PRO A 832 -7.43 10.73 13.72
CA PRO A 832 -6.18 11.00 14.47
C PRO A 832 -6.12 10.34 15.86
N PHE A 833 -7.27 10.15 16.51
CA PHE A 833 -7.32 9.54 17.84
C PHE A 833 -7.07 8.03 17.83
N VAL A 834 -7.34 7.30 16.73
CA VAL A 834 -7.04 5.86 16.64
C VAL A 834 -5.53 5.61 16.57
N GLN A 835 -4.77 6.51 15.94
CA GLN A 835 -3.31 6.46 15.96
C GLN A 835 -2.76 6.74 17.36
N LEU A 836 -3.33 7.70 18.10
CA LEU A 836 -3.00 7.96 19.51
C LEU A 836 -3.12 6.71 20.40
N TYR A 837 -4.12 5.85 20.17
CA TYR A 837 -4.28 4.58 20.90
C TYR A 837 -3.18 3.57 20.61
N ARG A 838 -2.93 3.35 19.32
CA ARG A 838 -1.93 2.38 18.88
C ARG A 838 -0.55 2.80 19.37
N THR A 839 -0.30 4.10 19.32
CA THR A 839 0.94 4.72 19.82
C THR A 839 1.07 4.60 21.33
N ALA A 840 0.00 4.83 22.09
CA ALA A 840 0.03 4.65 23.54
C ALA A 840 0.31 3.19 23.93
N GLY A 841 -0.22 2.20 23.20
CA GLY A 841 0.13 0.79 23.38
C GLY A 841 1.62 0.49 23.10
N LEU A 842 2.20 1.06 22.03
CA LEU A 842 3.64 0.94 21.74
C LEU A 842 4.50 1.61 22.82
N MET A 843 4.12 2.80 23.30
CA MET A 843 4.85 3.53 24.33
C MET A 843 4.78 2.86 25.70
N ILE A 844 3.63 2.27 26.04
CA ILE A 844 3.43 1.48 27.26
C ILE A 844 4.32 0.22 27.22
N ALA A 845 4.34 -0.50 26.10
CA ALA A 845 5.18 -1.67 25.94
C ALA A 845 6.68 -1.32 25.99
N LEU A 846 7.08 -0.17 25.42
CA LEU A 846 8.45 0.34 25.49
C LEU A 846 8.86 0.62 26.94
N ASP A 847 8.02 1.32 27.70
CA ASP A 847 8.26 1.65 29.10
C ASP A 847 8.40 0.39 29.97
N ILE A 848 7.56 -0.64 29.76
CA ILE A 848 7.65 -1.91 30.49
C ILE A 848 8.93 -2.69 30.13
N TYR A 849 9.27 -2.81 28.85
CA TYR A 849 10.49 -3.54 28.46
C TYR A 849 11.75 -2.89 29.03
N LEU A 850 11.81 -1.56 29.09
CA LEU A 850 12.92 -0.85 29.73
C LEU A 850 12.97 -1.08 31.26
N ARG A 851 11.82 -1.11 31.95
CA ARG A 851 11.75 -1.40 33.39
C ARG A 851 12.15 -2.85 33.72
N LEU A 852 11.85 -3.80 32.84
CA LEU A 852 12.19 -5.22 32.98
C LEU A 852 13.64 -5.55 32.57
N GLY A 853 14.43 -4.56 32.14
CA GLY A 853 15.79 -4.78 31.65
C GLY A 853 15.85 -5.54 30.31
N LYS A 854 14.77 -5.51 29.52
CA LYS A 854 14.67 -6.16 28.20
C LYS A 854 15.17 -5.21 27.11
N GLU A 855 16.45 -4.83 27.19
CA GLU A 855 17.03 -3.77 26.35
C GLU A 855 16.86 -4.00 24.83
N GLU A 856 16.97 -5.25 24.35
CA GLU A 856 16.79 -5.54 22.92
C GLU A 856 15.35 -5.33 22.45
N LYS A 857 14.36 -5.79 23.22
CA LYS A 857 12.93 -5.61 22.90
C LYS A 857 12.54 -4.13 22.95
N ALA A 858 13.04 -3.40 23.95
CA ALA A 858 12.85 -1.96 24.05
C ALA A 858 13.48 -1.21 22.87
N ARG A 859 14.70 -1.59 22.47
CA ARG A 859 15.38 -1.00 21.31
C ARG A 859 14.62 -1.26 20.01
N GLU A 860 14.16 -2.48 19.78
CA GLU A 860 13.38 -2.83 18.61
C GLU A 860 12.07 -2.02 18.55
N LEU A 861 11.41 -1.85 19.70
CA LEU A 861 10.16 -1.13 19.79
C LEU A 861 10.34 0.38 19.63
N PHE A 862 11.38 0.98 20.22
CA PHE A 862 11.76 2.37 20.01
C PHE A 862 12.02 2.67 18.52
N ILE A 863 12.70 1.76 17.83
CA ILE A 863 12.93 1.84 16.39
C ILE A 863 11.59 1.80 15.62
N LYS A 864 10.66 0.91 15.99
CA LYS A 864 9.32 0.84 15.39
C LYS A 864 8.48 2.10 15.64
N VAL A 865 8.60 2.72 16.80
CA VAL A 865 7.99 4.03 17.09
C VAL A 865 8.57 5.10 16.16
N GLY A 866 9.91 5.14 16.00
CA GLY A 866 10.58 6.12 15.14
C GLY A 866 10.25 6.03 13.64
N TYR A 867 9.74 4.88 13.15
CA TYR A 867 9.35 4.68 11.75
C TYR A 867 7.89 5.05 11.41
N ARG A 868 7.05 5.34 12.41
CA ARG A 868 5.58 5.38 12.23
C ARG A 868 4.92 6.75 12.32
N PHE A 869 5.64 7.82 12.67
CA PHE A 869 5.03 9.12 13.01
C PHE A 869 5.78 10.35 12.45
N HIS A 870 5.11 11.50 12.42
CA HIS A 870 5.75 12.79 12.12
C HIS A 870 6.54 13.33 13.33
N ALA A 871 7.40 14.29 13.07
CA ALA A 871 8.30 14.95 14.02
C ALA A 871 7.68 15.31 15.38
N GLU A 872 6.72 16.22 15.31
CA GLU A 872 6.06 16.84 16.46
C GLU A 872 5.34 15.74 17.27
N GLU A 873 4.72 14.78 16.60
CA GLU A 873 4.05 13.63 17.21
C GLU A 873 5.02 12.65 17.91
N GLN A 874 6.20 12.40 17.35
CA GLN A 874 7.21 11.54 17.98
C GLN A 874 7.73 12.13 19.28
N VAL A 875 8.02 13.44 19.27
CA VAL A 875 8.51 14.19 20.43
C VAL A 875 7.47 14.16 21.56
N GLU A 876 6.19 14.41 21.25
CA GLU A 876 5.08 14.35 22.22
C GLU A 876 4.84 12.95 22.81
N GLN A 877 5.07 11.89 22.04
CA GLN A 877 4.86 10.52 22.52
C GLN A 877 6.07 9.97 23.28
N LEU A 878 7.29 10.34 22.90
CA LEU A 878 8.50 10.05 23.66
C LEU A 878 8.52 10.78 25.01
N ALA A 879 7.90 11.97 25.08
CA ALA A 879 7.59 12.66 26.34
C ALA A 879 6.81 11.79 27.33
N CYS A 880 6.16 10.70 26.87
CA CYS A 880 5.32 9.83 27.68
C CYS A 880 6.03 8.61 28.30
N SER A 881 7.34 8.42 28.07
CA SER A 881 8.09 7.32 28.70
C SER A 881 9.29 7.82 29.50
N ARG A 882 9.12 7.93 30.82
CA ARG A 882 10.20 8.23 31.78
C ARG A 882 11.38 7.27 31.63
N ALA A 883 11.12 5.99 31.39
CA ALA A 883 12.18 4.99 31.20
C ALA A 883 12.99 5.24 29.92
N ALA A 884 12.34 5.65 28.81
CA ALA A 884 13.03 6.03 27.58
C ALA A 884 13.94 7.25 27.80
N TRP A 885 13.53 8.22 28.60
CA TRP A 885 14.37 9.36 28.95
C TRP A 885 15.60 8.97 29.79
N LYS A 886 15.40 8.19 30.86
CA LYS A 886 16.50 7.74 31.74
C LYS A 886 17.48 6.78 31.06
N GLN A 887 17.02 5.93 30.13
CA GLN A 887 17.83 4.83 29.59
C GLN A 887 18.22 4.99 28.11
N ILE A 888 17.55 5.86 27.34
CA ILE A 888 17.76 6.01 25.89
C ILE A 888 18.11 7.44 25.49
N LEU A 889 17.32 8.44 25.92
CA LEU A 889 17.40 9.79 25.32
C LEU A 889 18.45 10.69 25.97
N ALA A 890 18.61 10.63 27.29
CA ALA A 890 19.44 11.57 28.03
C ALA A 890 20.53 10.88 28.89
N VAL A 891 20.98 9.70 28.44
CA VAL A 891 22.13 8.99 29.02
C VAL A 891 23.43 9.67 28.54
N PRO A 892 24.30 10.13 29.46
CA PRO A 892 25.54 10.84 29.10
C PRO A 892 26.49 10.06 28.18
N GLU A 893 26.45 8.73 28.24
CA GLU A 893 27.31 7.83 27.47
C GLU A 893 26.75 7.48 26.07
N ARG A 894 25.49 7.86 25.77
CA ARG A 894 24.81 7.62 24.49
C ARG A 894 23.77 8.72 24.16
N PRO A 895 24.14 10.01 24.13
CA PRO A 895 23.17 11.06 23.86
C PRO A 895 22.56 10.88 22.46
N LEU A 896 21.28 11.23 22.34
CA LEU A 896 20.56 11.22 21.07
C LEU A 896 21.32 12.03 20.00
N LEU A 897 22.01 13.10 20.37
CA LEU A 897 22.83 13.90 19.47
C LEU A 897 23.96 13.10 18.81
N ASP A 898 24.68 12.26 19.57
CA ASP A 898 25.74 11.39 19.02
C ASP A 898 25.14 10.33 18.10
N PHE A 899 23.97 9.81 18.48
CA PHE A 899 23.23 8.86 17.67
C PHE A 899 22.80 9.44 16.32
N LEU A 900 22.43 10.71 16.32
CA LEU A 900 22.01 11.46 15.15
C LEU A 900 23.18 12.14 14.42
N ASN A 901 24.41 11.97 14.92
CA ASN A 901 25.64 12.63 14.43
C ASN A 901 25.52 14.16 14.37
N ILE A 902 24.96 14.76 15.42
CA ILE A 902 24.72 16.18 15.54
C ILE A 902 25.77 16.77 16.46
N HIS A 903 26.63 17.59 15.89
CA HIS A 903 27.72 18.21 16.62
C HIS A 903 27.19 19.33 17.53
N ALA A 904 27.41 19.23 18.85
CA ALA A 904 26.91 20.18 19.85
C ALA A 904 27.23 21.66 19.54
N ALA A 905 28.39 21.93 18.91
CA ALA A 905 28.79 23.29 18.48
C ALA A 905 27.79 23.97 17.53
N LYS A 906 26.99 23.19 16.80
CA LYS A 906 26.03 23.71 15.85
C LYS A 906 24.62 23.93 16.44
N LEU A 907 24.39 23.44 17.66
CA LEU A 907 23.09 23.51 18.34
C LEU A 907 22.89 24.86 19.05
N ARG A 908 23.96 25.40 19.63
CA ARG A 908 23.93 26.70 20.32
C ARG A 908 23.55 27.89 19.43
N PRO A 909 24.04 28.04 18.17
CA PRO A 909 23.57 29.07 17.25
C PRO A 909 22.06 28.99 16.96
N ALA A 910 21.53 27.77 16.94
CA ALA A 910 20.13 27.49 16.73
C ALA A 910 19.29 28.01 17.91
N VAL A 911 19.64 27.59 19.12
CA VAL A 911 19.01 28.07 20.36
C VAL A 911 19.00 29.60 20.43
N ILE A 912 20.13 30.24 20.08
CA ILE A 912 20.25 31.71 20.05
C ILE A 912 19.25 32.32 19.05
N ARG A 913 19.14 31.77 17.83
CA ARG A 913 18.16 32.24 16.83
C ARG A 913 16.73 32.11 17.31
N ALA A 914 16.33 30.95 17.82
CA ALA A 914 14.97 30.73 18.34
C ALA A 914 14.64 31.70 19.48
N CYS A 915 15.57 31.92 20.41
CA CYS A 915 15.41 32.90 21.48
C CYS A 915 15.26 34.33 20.94
N GLN A 916 16.10 34.73 19.97
CA GLN A 916 16.00 36.04 19.33
C GLN A 916 14.67 36.22 18.59
N MET A 917 14.18 35.19 17.92
CA MET A 917 12.88 35.24 17.22
C MET A 917 11.72 35.35 18.20
N ALA A 918 11.75 34.62 19.32
CA ALA A 918 10.79 34.76 20.40
C ALA A 918 10.82 36.16 21.02
N GLU A 919 11.99 36.68 21.36
CA GLU A 919 12.16 38.03 21.91
C GLU A 919 11.66 39.11 20.91
N ASN A 920 12.05 39.00 19.64
CA ASN A 920 11.61 39.91 18.59
C ASN A 920 10.10 39.86 18.37
N ARG A 921 9.50 38.65 18.31
CA ARG A 921 8.06 38.49 18.14
C ARG A 921 7.27 39.08 19.32
N LEU A 922 7.75 38.89 20.55
CA LEU A 922 7.10 39.38 21.77
C LEU A 922 7.32 40.90 21.99
N GLN A 923 8.36 41.49 21.38
CA GLN A 923 8.65 42.93 21.46
C GLN A 923 8.06 43.74 20.31
N GLY A 924 8.15 43.24 19.09
CA GLY A 924 7.88 43.97 17.85
C GLY A 924 6.61 43.56 17.11
N GLY A 925 5.87 42.55 17.61
CA GLY A 925 4.69 42.02 16.91
C GLY A 925 5.05 41.02 15.81
N PRO A 926 4.06 40.52 15.06
CA PRO A 926 4.28 39.56 13.98
C PRO A 926 5.09 40.18 12.84
N ARG A 927 6.00 39.39 12.28
CA ARG A 927 6.67 39.74 11.03
C ARG A 927 5.67 39.56 9.88
N ARG A 928 5.26 40.67 9.27
CA ARG A 928 4.35 40.68 8.13
C ARG A 928 5.14 40.67 6.81
N ARG A 929 5.52 39.48 6.34
CA ARG A 929 6.43 39.30 5.19
C ARG A 929 5.89 39.94 3.91
N TYR A 930 4.57 39.92 3.74
CA TYR A 930 3.90 40.45 2.55
C TYR A 930 3.07 41.71 2.85
N ALA A 931 3.37 42.42 3.94
CA ALA A 931 2.72 43.70 4.25
C ALA A 931 2.81 44.68 3.07
N GLY A 932 1.68 45.30 2.75
CA GLY A 932 1.60 46.32 1.70
C GLY A 932 1.70 45.80 0.26
N GLN A 933 1.72 44.48 0.05
CA GLN A 933 1.59 43.92 -1.30
C GLN A 933 0.16 44.16 -1.85
N SER A 934 0.06 44.28 -3.17
CA SER A 934 -1.25 44.35 -3.84
C SER A 934 -1.99 43.01 -3.69
N ILE A 935 -3.33 43.02 -3.77
CA ILE A 935 -4.13 41.79 -3.72
C ILE A 935 -3.71 40.86 -4.87
N GLU A 936 -3.43 41.42 -6.05
CA GLU A 936 -2.95 40.69 -7.22
C GLU A 936 -1.67 39.91 -6.90
N LYS A 937 -0.71 40.56 -6.25
CA LYS A 937 0.55 39.90 -5.90
C LYS A 937 0.36 38.83 -4.82
N LEU A 938 -0.53 39.06 -3.85
CA LEU A 938 -0.83 38.08 -2.81
C LEU A 938 -1.48 36.82 -3.39
N VAL A 939 -2.46 36.94 -4.28
CA VAL A 939 -3.13 35.77 -4.87
C VAL A 939 -2.17 34.95 -5.74
N HIS A 940 -1.28 35.60 -6.51
CA HIS A 940 -0.24 34.89 -7.27
C HIS A 940 0.77 34.20 -6.35
N ILE A 941 1.18 34.83 -5.23
CA ILE A 941 2.09 34.20 -4.25
C ILE A 941 1.43 32.97 -3.62
N ILE A 942 0.16 33.08 -3.19
CA ILE A 942 -0.58 31.92 -2.65
C ILE A 942 -0.65 30.83 -3.71
N SER A 943 -0.94 31.18 -4.96
CA SER A 943 -1.06 30.22 -6.05
C SER A 943 0.27 29.51 -6.33
N GLU A 944 1.36 30.27 -6.43
CA GLU A 944 2.71 29.74 -6.66
C GLU A 944 3.18 28.87 -5.48
N ASN A 945 3.02 29.34 -4.25
CA ASN A 945 3.44 28.61 -3.05
C ASN A 945 2.60 27.35 -2.85
N THR A 946 1.29 27.43 -3.01
CA THR A 946 0.40 26.28 -2.96
C THR A 946 0.79 25.27 -4.04
N PHE A 947 1.00 25.74 -5.26
CA PHE A 947 1.44 24.89 -6.36
C PHE A 947 2.79 24.24 -6.06
N LYS A 948 3.73 24.90 -5.37
CA LYS A 948 5.06 24.33 -5.08
C LYS A 948 5.11 23.43 -3.84
N ASN A 949 4.42 23.83 -2.78
CA ASN A 949 4.66 23.32 -1.43
C ASN A 949 3.59 22.35 -0.94
N CYS A 950 2.43 22.30 -1.60
CA CYS A 950 1.33 21.45 -1.22
C CYS A 950 1.50 20.02 -1.75
N PRO A 951 1.61 19.01 -0.89
CA PRO A 951 1.57 17.61 -1.26
C PRO A 951 0.12 17.12 -1.33
N TYR A 952 -0.61 17.58 -2.35
CA TYR A 952 -2.04 17.30 -2.58
C TYR A 952 -2.42 15.81 -2.40
N GLU A 953 -1.53 14.89 -2.79
CA GLU A 953 -1.73 13.43 -2.72
C GLU A 953 -1.86 12.88 -1.29
N ARG A 954 -1.35 13.59 -0.27
CA ARG A 954 -1.46 13.21 1.15
C ARG A 954 -2.68 13.80 1.85
N LEU A 955 -3.19 14.91 1.34
CA LEU A 955 -4.27 15.68 1.97
C LEU A 955 -5.65 15.05 1.72
N ASP A 956 -5.74 14.22 0.69
CA ASP A 956 -6.96 13.48 0.35
C ASP A 956 -6.95 12.01 0.83
N ALA A 957 -5.92 11.58 1.57
CA ALA A 957 -5.78 10.19 2.03
C ALA A 957 -6.92 9.71 2.95
N TYR A 958 -7.74 10.65 3.45
CA TYR A 958 -8.88 10.39 4.33
C TYR A 958 -10.23 10.83 3.73
N ARG A 959 -10.23 11.34 2.49
CA ARG A 959 -11.46 11.55 1.72
C ARG A 959 -11.83 10.29 0.95
N PRO A 960 -13.13 10.04 0.73
CA PRO A 960 -13.54 9.13 -0.32
C PRO A 960 -12.85 9.55 -1.63
N PRO A 961 -12.37 8.62 -2.44
CA PRO A 961 -11.50 8.91 -3.56
C PRO A 961 -12.30 9.55 -4.69
N ASP A 962 -13.61 9.39 -4.66
CA ASP A 962 -14.52 9.96 -5.62
C ASP A 962 -14.58 11.51 -5.48
N ASP A 963 -14.02 12.07 -4.39
CA ASP A 963 -13.97 13.51 -4.09
C ASP A 963 -12.55 14.01 -3.68
N LEU A 964 -11.53 13.68 -4.48
CA LEU A 964 -10.16 14.21 -4.27
C LEU A 964 -10.09 15.70 -4.62
N ARG A 965 -9.34 16.47 -3.83
CA ARG A 965 -9.03 17.86 -4.16
C ARG A 965 -8.07 17.93 -5.33
N ASN A 966 -8.47 18.64 -6.38
CA ASN A 966 -7.65 18.74 -7.59
C ASN A 966 -6.46 19.69 -7.37
N ARG A 967 -5.25 19.23 -7.68
CA ARG A 967 -4.09 20.13 -7.76
C ARG A 967 -4.24 21.07 -8.96
N PRO A 968 -3.95 22.36 -8.81
CA PRO A 968 -3.91 23.33 -9.91
C PRO A 968 -2.95 22.88 -11.01
N ARG A 969 -3.28 23.11 -12.28
CA ARG A 969 -2.49 22.65 -13.44
C ARG A 969 -1.13 23.34 -13.57
N ASP A 970 -1.06 24.59 -13.16
CA ASP A 970 0.16 25.40 -13.14
C ASP A 970 0.12 26.39 -11.96
N VAL A 971 1.16 27.21 -11.85
CA VAL A 971 1.32 28.20 -10.77
C VAL A 971 0.22 29.27 -10.75
N ASP A 972 -0.55 29.45 -11.82
CA ASP A 972 -1.69 30.36 -11.90
C ASP A 972 -3.02 29.60 -11.93
N GLY A 973 -3.00 28.27 -11.87
CA GLY A 973 -4.18 27.41 -12.00
C GLY A 973 -5.18 27.51 -10.85
N LEU A 974 -4.85 28.19 -9.74
CA LEU A 974 -5.80 28.55 -8.68
C LEU A 974 -6.59 29.82 -9.03
N LEU A 975 -6.08 30.62 -9.95
CA LEU A 975 -6.66 31.91 -10.32
C LEU A 975 -7.73 31.69 -11.37
N ARG A 976 -8.89 32.29 -11.11
CA ARG A 976 -10.03 32.33 -12.04
C ARG A 976 -10.02 33.67 -12.74
N TRP A 977 -10.60 33.73 -13.95
CA TRP A 977 -10.73 35.01 -14.66
C TRP A 977 -11.49 36.02 -13.80
N GLY A 978 -10.91 37.22 -13.65
CA GLY A 978 -11.50 38.31 -12.87
C GLY A 978 -12.95 38.60 -13.26
N CYS A 979 -13.77 38.84 -12.26
CA CYS A 979 -15.17 39.20 -12.40
C CYS A 979 -15.28 40.61 -13.01
N THR A 980 -16.04 40.73 -14.10
CA THR A 980 -16.28 42.02 -14.75
C THR A 980 -16.99 43.00 -13.80
N GLY A 981 -16.79 44.31 -13.98
CA GLY A 981 -17.49 45.32 -13.18
C GLY A 981 -19.02 45.16 -13.20
N SER A 982 -19.60 44.75 -14.32
CA SER A 982 -21.03 44.40 -14.42
C SER A 982 -21.42 43.14 -13.64
N GLY A 983 -20.52 42.17 -13.52
CA GLY A 983 -20.72 40.96 -12.72
C GLY A 983 -20.69 41.24 -11.21
N ILE A 984 -19.82 42.15 -10.77
CA ILE A 984 -19.78 42.63 -9.38
C ILE A 984 -21.08 43.37 -9.04
N VAL A 985 -21.53 44.29 -9.90
CA VAL A 985 -22.82 44.99 -9.71
C VAL A 985 -23.98 44.01 -9.65
N ALA A 986 -24.00 42.99 -10.51
CA ALA A 986 -25.05 41.96 -10.47
C ALA A 986 -25.02 41.13 -9.17
N LEU A 987 -23.85 40.88 -8.58
CA LEU A 987 -23.74 40.23 -7.28
C LEU A 987 -24.27 41.13 -6.16
N GLU A 988 -23.91 42.41 -6.14
CA GLU A 988 -24.40 43.39 -5.17
C GLU A 988 -25.93 43.55 -5.26
N GLU A 989 -26.48 43.64 -6.47
CA GLU A 989 -27.93 43.66 -6.70
C GLU A 989 -28.62 42.39 -6.21
N ARG A 990 -27.99 41.22 -6.38
CA ARG A 990 -28.52 39.93 -5.92
C ARG A 990 -28.50 39.80 -4.39
N LEU A 991 -27.44 40.27 -3.75
CA LEU A 991 -27.30 40.23 -2.29
C LEU A 991 -28.06 41.37 -1.61
N GLY A 992 -28.37 42.44 -2.34
CA GLY A 992 -29.04 43.64 -1.83
C GLY A 992 -28.15 44.55 -0.98
N VAL A 993 -26.82 44.45 -1.10
CA VAL A 993 -25.82 45.16 -0.28
C VAL A 993 -24.64 45.61 -1.12
N ASN A 994 -23.93 46.66 -0.66
CA ASN A 994 -22.65 47.07 -1.24
C ASN A 994 -21.50 46.28 -0.59
N LEU A 995 -20.72 45.58 -1.39
CA LEU A 995 -19.61 44.76 -0.91
C LEU A 995 -18.37 45.62 -0.60
N PRO A 996 -17.48 45.18 0.33
CA PRO A 996 -16.22 45.85 0.65
C PRO A 996 -15.35 46.13 -0.60
N ASP A 997 -14.69 47.29 -0.63
CA ASP A 997 -13.87 47.71 -1.77
C ASP A 997 -12.69 46.75 -2.05
N ASP A 998 -12.07 46.20 -1.00
CA ASP A 998 -10.97 45.25 -1.13
C ASP A 998 -11.45 43.89 -1.66
N TYR A 999 -12.65 43.45 -1.30
CA TYR A 999 -13.27 42.25 -1.88
C TYR A 999 -13.69 42.46 -3.34
N LYS A 1000 -14.14 43.67 -3.71
CA LYS A 1000 -14.40 44.01 -5.12
C LYS A 1000 -13.12 44.08 -5.94
N GLU A 1001 -12.02 44.61 -5.38
CA GLU A 1001 -10.68 44.57 -5.99
C GLU A 1001 -10.24 43.12 -6.22
N TYR A 1002 -10.39 42.26 -5.20
CA TYR A 1002 -10.13 40.83 -5.30
C TYR A 1002 -10.94 40.17 -6.42
N LEU A 1003 -12.26 40.37 -6.45
CA LEU A 1003 -13.11 39.80 -7.50
C LEU A 1003 -12.71 40.29 -8.90
N GLY A 1004 -12.31 41.55 -9.05
CA GLY A 1004 -11.83 42.10 -10.31
C GLY A 1004 -10.52 41.49 -10.81
N ILE A 1005 -9.67 41.01 -9.89
CA ILE A 1005 -8.42 40.30 -10.20
C ILE A 1005 -8.69 38.82 -10.50
N THR A 1006 -9.45 38.15 -9.61
CA THR A 1006 -9.80 36.74 -9.73
C THR A 1006 -11.21 36.47 -9.20
N ASN A 1007 -12.03 35.74 -9.96
CA ASN A 1007 -13.39 35.40 -9.55
C ASN A 1007 -13.43 34.14 -8.66
N GLY A 1008 -12.85 34.24 -7.46
CA GLY A 1008 -12.62 33.11 -6.57
C GLY A 1008 -11.21 32.53 -6.68
N LEU A 1009 -10.86 31.63 -5.78
CA LEU A 1009 -9.64 30.81 -5.77
C LEU A 1009 -10.03 29.35 -5.57
N ASP A 1010 -9.36 28.43 -6.27
CA ASP A 1010 -9.45 27.00 -5.96
C ASP A 1010 -8.74 26.64 -4.64
N SER A 1011 -8.78 25.37 -4.22
CA SER A 1011 -8.22 24.90 -2.95
C SER A 1011 -6.78 25.37 -2.72
N MET A 1012 -6.56 26.13 -1.63
CA MET A 1012 -5.25 26.70 -1.32
C MET A 1012 -4.58 26.01 -0.12
N TRP A 1013 -3.24 26.00 -0.11
CA TRP A 1013 -2.45 25.33 0.93
C TRP A 1013 -2.20 26.24 2.13
N ASP A 1014 -2.63 25.82 3.31
CA ASP A 1014 -2.43 26.57 4.56
C ASP A 1014 -1.15 26.15 5.33
N GLY A 1015 -0.30 25.33 4.70
CA GLY A 1015 0.90 24.78 5.32
C GLY A 1015 0.71 23.44 6.03
N GLN A 1016 -0.53 22.95 6.17
CA GLN A 1016 -0.85 21.62 6.68
C GLN A 1016 -1.93 20.90 5.87
N ASN A 1017 -2.95 21.61 5.40
CA ASN A 1017 -4.09 21.11 4.64
C ASN A 1017 -4.44 22.03 3.47
N LEU A 1018 -5.29 21.52 2.58
CA LEU A 1018 -5.98 22.34 1.59
C LEU A 1018 -7.24 22.95 2.19
N VAL A 1019 -7.55 24.19 1.83
CA VAL A 1019 -8.72 24.93 2.32
C VAL A 1019 -9.43 25.66 1.18
N ASP A 1020 -10.77 25.66 1.22
CA ASP A 1020 -11.66 26.17 0.17
C ASP A 1020 -12.43 27.41 0.65
N TYR A 1021 -11.70 28.52 0.82
CA TYR A 1021 -12.25 29.72 1.46
C TYR A 1021 -12.91 30.73 0.52
N LEU A 1022 -12.62 30.72 -0.78
CA LEU A 1022 -12.98 31.82 -1.67
C LEU A 1022 -13.62 31.33 -2.98
N ALA A 1023 -14.94 31.19 -2.98
CA ALA A 1023 -15.71 30.81 -4.16
C ALA A 1023 -15.90 31.96 -5.16
N GLY A 1024 -16.40 31.62 -6.34
CA GLY A 1024 -16.72 32.61 -7.37
C GLY A 1024 -17.98 33.40 -7.03
N ALA A 1025 -18.08 34.62 -7.55
CA ALA A 1025 -19.19 35.56 -7.29
C ALA A 1025 -20.58 34.92 -7.46
N GLN A 1026 -20.75 34.03 -8.44
CA GLN A 1026 -22.02 33.37 -8.69
C GLN A 1026 -22.47 32.44 -7.54
N ASP A 1027 -21.54 31.90 -6.76
CA ASP A 1027 -21.79 30.95 -5.67
C ASP A 1027 -21.88 31.64 -4.30
N VAL A 1028 -21.46 32.91 -4.22
CA VAL A 1028 -21.59 33.74 -3.02
C VAL A 1028 -23.06 34.05 -2.75
N ASN A 1029 -23.53 33.65 -1.58
CA ASN A 1029 -24.92 33.79 -1.15
C ASN A 1029 -25.04 34.05 0.37
N TRP A 1030 -26.28 34.36 0.79
CA TRP A 1030 -26.62 34.47 2.20
C TRP A 1030 -26.81 33.08 2.81
N GLN A 1031 -26.29 32.86 4.02
CA GLN A 1031 -26.42 31.61 4.77
C GLN A 1031 -26.80 31.85 6.24
N GLU A 1032 -27.60 30.94 6.81
CA GLU A 1032 -27.91 30.92 8.25
C GLU A 1032 -26.77 30.21 9.02
N MET A 1033 -26.30 30.79 10.14
CA MET A 1033 -25.20 30.25 10.94
C MET A 1033 -25.66 29.31 12.06
N ASP A 1034 -26.60 28.41 11.77
CA ASP A 1034 -27.19 27.49 12.75
C ASP A 1034 -26.23 26.33 13.13
N PHE A 1035 -25.10 26.20 12.42
CA PHE A 1035 -24.08 25.15 12.61
C PHE A 1035 -23.05 25.48 13.70
N LEU A 1036 -22.95 26.74 14.14
CA LEU A 1036 -22.06 27.14 15.23
C LEU A 1036 -22.75 26.87 16.57
N GLU A 1037 -22.30 25.85 17.31
CA GLU A 1037 -22.84 25.52 18.64
C GLU A 1037 -22.86 26.78 19.53
N GLY A 1038 -24.06 27.31 19.79
CA GLY A 1038 -24.27 28.48 20.66
C GLY A 1038 -24.59 29.80 19.97
N ASN A 1039 -24.50 29.92 18.63
CA ASN A 1039 -24.78 31.14 17.83
C ASN A 1039 -24.09 32.41 18.36
N GLU A 1040 -22.85 32.29 18.84
CA GLU A 1040 -22.04 33.39 19.37
C GLU A 1040 -21.03 33.86 18.29
N LEU A 1041 -20.96 35.15 18.01
CA LEU A 1041 -20.08 35.71 16.97
C LEU A 1041 -18.82 36.31 17.59
N SER A 1042 -17.69 35.65 17.38
CA SER A 1042 -16.42 36.12 17.89
C SER A 1042 -15.69 37.06 16.93
N LEU A 1043 -15.52 38.31 17.36
CA LEU A 1043 -14.77 39.32 16.59
C LEU A 1043 -13.27 39.35 16.93
N LEU A 1044 -12.84 38.56 17.91
CA LEU A 1044 -11.43 38.37 18.30
C LEU A 1044 -11.18 36.86 18.34
N SER A 1045 -9.97 36.39 18.04
CA SER A 1045 -9.72 34.94 17.95
C SER A 1045 -10.07 34.21 19.27
N ASP A 1046 -10.88 33.15 19.17
CA ASP A 1046 -11.52 32.43 20.30
C ASP A 1046 -10.55 31.80 21.30
N ARG A 1047 -9.28 31.65 20.91
CA ARG A 1047 -8.24 30.98 21.72
C ARG A 1047 -7.11 31.88 22.17
N GLU A 1048 -7.18 33.18 21.86
CA GLU A 1048 -6.27 34.15 22.47
C GLU A 1048 -6.52 34.22 23.99
N PRO A 1049 -5.56 34.62 24.85
CA PRO A 1049 -5.44 34.13 26.22
C PRO A 1049 -6.57 34.65 27.15
N LEU A 1050 -7.77 34.11 26.98
CA LEU A 1050 -9.03 34.53 27.60
C LEU A 1050 -9.30 33.74 28.89
N ALA A 1051 -8.73 32.53 29.00
CA ALA A 1051 -8.93 31.63 30.13
C ALA A 1051 -8.02 31.95 31.33
N VAL A 1052 -6.82 32.49 31.11
CA VAL A 1052 -5.83 32.69 32.20
C VAL A 1052 -6.03 34.04 32.92
N THR A 1053 -6.62 35.04 32.25
CA THR A 1053 -6.90 36.37 32.84
C THR A 1053 -8.39 36.62 33.16
N GLY A 1054 -9.27 35.64 32.95
CA GLY A 1054 -10.72 35.78 33.20
C GLY A 1054 -11.41 36.75 32.23
N ASN A 1055 -10.85 36.93 31.04
CA ASN A 1055 -11.27 37.93 30.06
C ASN A 1055 -12.13 37.37 28.93
N MET A 1056 -12.65 36.15 29.09
CA MET A 1056 -13.60 35.57 28.14
C MET A 1056 -14.75 36.54 27.87
N LEU A 1057 -14.90 36.92 26.60
CA LEU A 1057 -16.05 37.68 26.11
C LEU A 1057 -17.12 36.65 25.78
N GLU A 1058 -18.21 36.64 26.55
CA GLU A 1058 -19.39 35.83 26.24
C GLU A 1058 -20.19 36.59 25.17
N TRP A 1059 -19.88 36.31 23.91
CA TRP A 1059 -20.50 37.03 22.81
C TRP A 1059 -22.03 36.88 22.85
N PRO A 1060 -22.78 37.90 22.44
CA PRO A 1060 -24.23 37.84 22.48
C PRO A 1060 -24.72 36.73 21.55
N LYS A 1061 -25.73 35.99 22.00
CA LYS A 1061 -26.39 34.97 21.16
C LYS A 1061 -27.32 35.61 20.16
N PHE A 1062 -27.18 35.22 18.91
CA PHE A 1062 -28.02 35.71 17.83
C PHE A 1062 -29.19 34.76 17.56
N LYS A 1063 -30.38 35.32 17.31
CA LYS A 1063 -31.54 34.54 16.88
C LYS A 1063 -31.51 34.42 15.36
N LYS A 1064 -31.10 33.26 14.86
CA LYS A 1064 -30.91 32.97 13.43
C LYS A 1064 -29.94 33.94 12.74
N PRO A 1065 -28.68 34.01 13.20
CA PRO A 1065 -27.66 34.85 12.55
C PRO A 1065 -27.53 34.48 11.07
N ARG A 1066 -27.49 35.49 10.20
CA ARG A 1066 -27.21 35.34 8.76
C ARG A 1066 -25.90 36.01 8.39
N CYS A 1067 -25.15 35.41 7.49
CA CYS A 1067 -23.92 35.96 6.96
C CYS A 1067 -23.85 35.74 5.45
N ILE A 1068 -22.93 36.41 4.77
CA ILE A 1068 -22.61 36.11 3.38
C ILE A 1068 -21.48 35.08 3.40
N CYS A 1069 -21.73 33.89 2.87
CA CYS A 1069 -20.69 32.86 2.76
C CYS A 1069 -19.84 33.12 1.52
N LEU A 1070 -18.56 33.46 1.74
CA LEU A 1070 -17.60 33.67 0.66
C LEU A 1070 -17.05 32.34 0.11
N SER A 1071 -17.18 31.25 0.87
CA SER A 1071 -16.78 29.89 0.47
C SER A 1071 -17.78 29.17 -0.45
N GLY A 1072 -19.01 29.66 -0.60
CA GLY A 1072 -20.06 28.97 -1.37
C GLY A 1072 -21.05 28.21 -0.50
N ASP A 1073 -21.49 27.01 -0.93
CA ASP A 1073 -22.47 26.21 -0.19
C ASP A 1073 -21.84 25.65 1.10
N ILE A 1074 -22.47 25.95 2.23
CA ILE A 1074 -22.00 25.51 3.55
C ILE A 1074 -22.33 24.03 3.83
N ASN A 1075 -23.27 23.45 3.09
CA ASN A 1075 -23.63 22.04 3.22
C ASN A 1075 -22.76 21.13 2.34
N ASP A 1076 -21.78 21.71 1.67
CA ASP A 1076 -20.78 20.96 0.93
C ASP A 1076 -19.87 20.23 1.93
N GLU A 1077 -20.13 18.93 2.12
CA GLU A 1077 -19.41 18.03 3.02
C GLU A 1077 -17.90 17.98 2.71
N ASP A 1078 -17.50 18.51 1.55
CA ASP A 1078 -16.14 18.59 1.05
C ASP A 1078 -15.46 19.95 1.27
N THR A 1079 -15.96 20.80 2.16
CA THR A 1079 -15.26 22.01 2.59
C THR A 1079 -14.57 21.83 3.95
N ALA A 1080 -13.27 22.11 3.95
CA ALA A 1080 -12.37 21.98 5.10
C ALA A 1080 -12.55 23.07 6.17
N GLY A 1081 -13.16 24.17 5.75
CA GLY A 1081 -13.42 25.37 6.52
C GLY A 1081 -14.13 26.39 5.64
N HIS A 1082 -14.76 27.38 6.27
CA HIS A 1082 -15.57 28.39 5.60
C HIS A 1082 -15.14 29.80 5.96
N LEU A 1083 -15.27 30.73 5.01
CA LEU A 1083 -15.03 32.15 5.21
C LEU A 1083 -16.34 32.93 5.09
N PHE A 1084 -16.68 33.71 6.11
CA PHE A 1084 -17.93 34.43 6.21
C PHE A 1084 -17.70 35.92 6.28
N LEU A 1085 -18.47 36.65 5.48
CA LEU A 1085 -18.59 38.11 5.56
C LEU A 1085 -19.83 38.46 6.39
N ILE A 1086 -19.59 39.10 7.51
CA ILE A 1086 -20.60 39.47 8.50
C ILE A 1086 -21.04 40.90 8.25
N ASP A 1087 -22.35 41.09 8.10
CA ASP A 1087 -22.96 42.39 7.84
C ASP A 1087 -23.11 43.25 9.11
N GLN A 1088 -23.59 44.48 8.92
CA GLN A 1088 -23.80 45.41 10.02
C GLN A 1088 -24.88 44.94 11.02
N ASP A 1089 -25.86 44.14 10.60
CA ASP A 1089 -26.96 43.69 11.45
C ASP A 1089 -26.47 42.74 12.55
N LEU A 1090 -25.46 41.91 12.27
CA LEU A 1090 -24.79 41.07 13.28
C LEU A 1090 -23.57 41.75 13.90
N LEU A 1091 -22.83 42.52 13.11
CA LEU A 1091 -21.59 43.14 13.54
C LEU A 1091 -21.82 44.28 14.53
N GLN A 1092 -22.86 45.09 14.33
CA GLN A 1092 -23.13 46.23 15.20
C GLN A 1092 -23.51 45.79 16.63
N PRO A 1093 -24.41 44.81 16.86
CA PRO A 1093 -24.65 44.31 18.22
C PRO A 1093 -23.43 43.64 18.86
N ALA A 1094 -22.60 42.93 18.08
CA ALA A 1094 -21.35 42.35 18.59
C ALA A 1094 -20.35 43.45 18.98
N LYS A 1095 -20.21 44.50 18.18
CA LYS A 1095 -19.37 45.68 18.49
C LYS A 1095 -19.91 46.46 19.68
N ASP A 1096 -21.22 46.66 19.77
CA ASP A 1096 -21.85 47.32 20.91
C ASP A 1096 -21.61 46.52 22.18
N TYR A 1097 -21.73 45.19 22.13
CA TYR A 1097 -21.38 44.31 23.24
C TYR A 1097 -19.89 44.40 23.58
N PHE A 1098 -19.00 44.37 22.59
CA PHE A 1098 -17.57 44.54 22.79
C PHE A 1098 -17.27 45.87 23.49
N PHE A 1099 -17.75 46.99 22.96
CA PHE A 1099 -17.45 48.31 23.51
C PHE A 1099 -18.10 48.53 24.88
N LYS A 1100 -19.30 48.01 25.11
CA LYS A 1100 -19.93 47.98 26.44
C LYS A 1100 -19.06 47.21 27.43
N THR A 1101 -18.66 45.99 27.06
CA THR A 1101 -17.84 45.12 27.91
C THR A 1101 -16.46 45.74 28.13
N TYR A 1102 -15.86 46.32 27.09
CA TYR A 1102 -14.60 47.05 27.13
C TYR A 1102 -14.67 48.22 28.10
N GLU A 1103 -15.74 49.01 28.09
CA GLU A 1103 -15.98 50.07 29.07
C GLU A 1103 -16.20 49.54 30.51
N GLU A 1104 -16.67 48.31 30.68
CA GLU A 1104 -16.80 47.66 31.99
C GLU A 1104 -15.48 47.02 32.48
N ARG A 1105 -14.51 46.78 31.58
CA ARG A 1105 -13.19 46.20 31.91
C ARG A 1105 -12.25 47.20 32.60
N ASN A 1106 -11.35 46.68 33.44
CA ASN A 1106 -10.28 47.48 34.06
C ASN A 1106 -9.14 47.80 33.08
N ASP A 1107 -8.22 48.70 33.45
CA ASP A 1107 -7.13 49.16 32.58
C ASP A 1107 -6.20 48.04 32.07
N THR A 1108 -6.03 46.95 32.81
CA THR A 1108 -5.23 45.81 32.36
C THR A 1108 -5.98 45.01 31.31
N GLN A 1109 -7.24 44.69 31.59
CA GLN A 1109 -8.11 43.96 30.67
C GLN A 1109 -8.36 44.75 29.38
N ARG A 1110 -8.56 46.07 29.46
CA ARG A 1110 -8.68 46.94 28.28
C ARG A 1110 -7.42 46.97 27.44
N ARG A 1111 -6.23 47.06 28.05
CA ARG A 1111 -4.96 46.99 27.31
C ARG A 1111 -4.75 45.66 26.60
N GLU A 1112 -5.22 44.56 27.19
CA GLU A 1112 -5.24 43.26 26.53
C GLU A 1112 -6.19 43.27 25.34
N LEU A 1113 -7.44 43.74 25.51
CA LEU A 1113 -8.39 43.87 24.40
C LEU A 1113 -7.91 44.83 23.30
N ASP A 1114 -7.27 45.95 23.67
CA ASP A 1114 -6.65 46.89 22.72
C ASP A 1114 -5.59 46.20 21.89
N ARG A 1115 -4.73 45.40 22.54
CA ARG A 1115 -3.70 44.64 21.87
C ARG A 1115 -4.29 43.60 20.92
N LEU A 1116 -5.34 42.89 21.33
CA LEU A 1116 -6.03 41.92 20.48
C LEU A 1116 -6.67 42.61 19.26
N VAL A 1117 -7.34 43.74 19.47
CA VAL A 1117 -7.91 44.55 18.38
C VAL A 1117 -6.81 45.12 17.48
N GLN A 1118 -5.69 45.54 18.05
CA GLN A 1118 -4.53 46.02 17.30
C GLN A 1118 -3.88 44.90 16.46
N GLU A 1119 -3.78 43.67 16.99
CA GLU A 1119 -3.25 42.51 16.28
C GLU A 1119 -4.21 42.06 15.16
N ALA A 1120 -5.52 42.04 15.43
CA ALA A 1120 -6.54 41.60 14.46
C ALA A 1120 -6.90 42.65 13.41
N TYR A 1121 -7.11 43.92 13.79
CA TYR A 1121 -7.65 44.99 12.93
C TYR A 1121 -6.70 46.18 12.73
N GLY A 1122 -5.51 46.12 13.31
CA GLY A 1122 -4.48 47.16 13.18
C GLY A 1122 -4.77 48.46 13.94
N SER A 1123 -6.00 48.71 14.39
CA SER A 1123 -6.33 49.78 15.35
C SER A 1123 -7.76 49.63 15.89
N MET A 1124 -7.99 50.20 17.07
CA MET A 1124 -9.34 50.32 17.64
C MET A 1124 -10.27 51.20 16.79
N GLU A 1125 -9.72 52.17 16.06
CA GLU A 1125 -10.47 53.02 15.15
C GLU A 1125 -10.96 52.21 13.93
N ASN A 1126 -10.10 51.39 13.34
CA ASN A 1126 -10.48 50.48 12.26
C ASN A 1126 -11.56 49.50 12.73
N PHE A 1127 -11.41 48.93 13.93
CA PHE A 1127 -12.42 48.05 14.50
C PHE A 1127 -13.76 48.75 14.76
N ARG A 1128 -13.72 50.00 15.25
CA ARG A 1128 -14.92 50.81 15.46
C ARG A 1128 -15.61 51.16 14.15
N ASN A 1129 -14.85 51.45 13.11
CA ASN A 1129 -15.36 51.80 11.78
C ASN A 1129 -15.59 50.57 10.90
N LEU A 1130 -15.44 49.36 11.45
CA LEU A 1130 -15.65 48.12 10.73
C LEU A 1130 -17.12 48.05 10.29
N GLU A 1131 -17.35 48.16 8.99
CA GLU A 1131 -18.68 48.01 8.37
C GLU A 1131 -18.99 46.55 8.06
N TRP A 1132 -17.94 45.74 7.85
CA TRP A 1132 -18.03 44.32 7.51
C TRP A 1132 -17.01 43.52 8.32
N GLY A 1133 -17.44 42.40 8.92
CA GLY A 1133 -16.55 41.45 9.58
C GLY A 1133 -16.14 40.34 8.62
N LEU A 1134 -14.89 39.88 8.68
CA LEU A 1134 -14.46 38.68 7.95
C LEU A 1134 -13.97 37.64 8.97
N ILE A 1135 -14.56 36.45 8.97
CA ILE A 1135 -14.18 35.36 9.89
C ILE A 1135 -14.01 34.06 9.11
N SER A 1136 -13.02 33.24 9.49
CA SER A 1136 -12.92 31.85 9.05
C SER A 1136 -13.31 30.90 10.17
N TRP A 1137 -13.87 29.75 9.80
CA TRP A 1137 -14.14 28.63 10.69
C TRP A 1137 -13.61 27.34 10.07
N THR A 1138 -12.97 26.48 10.87
CA THR A 1138 -12.43 25.18 10.44
C THR A 1138 -13.04 24.03 11.23
N ALA A 1139 -13.40 22.94 10.53
CA ALA A 1139 -14.22 21.86 11.09
C ALA A 1139 -13.47 20.93 12.08
N TRP A 1140 -12.13 20.93 12.09
CA TRP A 1140 -11.31 20.01 12.89
C TRP A 1140 -10.72 20.61 14.17
N ASP A 1141 -10.61 21.94 14.25
CA ASP A 1141 -10.17 22.61 15.46
C ASP A 1141 -11.29 23.43 16.14
N PHE A 1142 -12.44 23.59 15.47
CA PHE A 1142 -13.59 24.38 15.94
C PHE A 1142 -13.21 25.80 16.36
N THR A 1143 -12.23 26.40 15.69
CA THR A 1143 -11.80 27.78 15.98
C THR A 1143 -12.36 28.78 14.99
N VAL A 1144 -12.79 29.94 15.50
CA VAL A 1144 -13.11 31.09 14.66
C VAL A 1144 -11.93 32.07 14.66
N CYS A 1145 -11.47 32.44 13.46
CA CYS A 1145 -10.38 33.39 13.27
C CYS A 1145 -10.88 34.64 12.52
N PRO A 1146 -10.83 35.83 13.13
CA PRO A 1146 -11.21 37.07 12.45
C PRO A 1146 -10.06 37.67 11.62
N PHE A 1147 -10.42 38.40 10.56
CA PHE A 1147 -9.49 39.08 9.65
C PHE A 1147 -9.89 40.55 9.42
N ASN A 1148 -8.88 41.39 9.19
CA ASN A 1148 -9.06 42.79 8.78
C ASN A 1148 -9.33 42.92 7.28
N GLY A 1149 -10.44 42.36 6.82
CA GLY A 1149 -10.81 42.32 5.41
C GLY A 1149 -10.03 41.27 4.60
N ILE A 1150 -10.30 41.23 3.30
CA ILE A 1150 -9.81 40.14 2.43
C ILE A 1150 -8.29 40.22 2.23
N ARG A 1151 -7.74 41.43 2.21
CA ARG A 1151 -6.31 41.63 1.99
C ARG A 1151 -5.48 41.02 3.14
N ASP A 1152 -5.94 41.20 4.38
CA ASP A 1152 -5.25 40.65 5.54
C ASP A 1152 -5.32 39.11 5.53
N PHE A 1153 -6.48 38.55 5.22
CA PHE A 1153 -6.66 37.10 5.03
C PHE A 1153 -5.68 36.52 4.00
N LEU A 1154 -5.61 37.11 2.80
CA LEU A 1154 -4.70 36.66 1.74
C LEU A 1154 -3.22 36.80 2.13
N GLU A 1155 -2.86 37.84 2.88
CA GLU A 1155 -1.50 38.00 3.39
C GLU A 1155 -1.09 36.85 4.32
N GLN A 1156 -1.98 36.47 5.26
CA GLN A 1156 -1.74 35.37 6.18
C GLN A 1156 -1.68 34.02 5.44
N MET A 1157 -2.53 33.81 4.44
CA MET A 1157 -2.50 32.60 3.60
C MET A 1157 -1.24 32.51 2.74
N ALA A 1158 -0.72 33.65 2.25
CA ALA A 1158 0.54 33.69 1.51
C ALA A 1158 1.74 33.27 2.38
N GLU A 1159 1.71 33.58 3.68
CA GLU A 1159 2.73 33.14 4.65
C GLU A 1159 2.56 31.66 5.00
N ALA A 1160 1.33 31.23 5.26
CA ALA A 1160 1.01 29.85 5.62
C ALA A 1160 1.43 28.87 4.50
N SER A 1161 1.15 29.23 3.24
CA SER A 1161 1.48 28.44 2.05
C SER A 1161 2.98 28.24 1.79
N LEU A 1162 3.88 28.99 2.44
CA LEU A 1162 5.32 28.80 2.32
C LEU A 1162 5.82 27.49 2.96
N ARG A 1163 5.06 26.94 3.92
CA ARG A 1163 5.47 25.74 4.64
C ARG A 1163 5.42 24.53 3.71
N GLN A 1164 6.42 23.66 3.78
CA GLN A 1164 6.44 22.40 3.04
C GLN A 1164 6.23 21.25 4.02
N GLU A 1165 5.40 20.27 3.68
CA GLU A 1165 5.33 19.02 4.44
C GLU A 1165 6.63 18.25 4.21
N ARG A 1166 7.41 17.99 5.26
CA ARG A 1166 8.65 17.23 5.16
C ARG A 1166 8.57 16.01 6.08
N PRO A 1167 8.70 14.78 5.55
CA PRO A 1167 8.65 13.59 6.37
C PRO A 1167 9.77 13.63 7.41
N TRP A 1168 9.48 13.09 8.60
CA TRP A 1168 10.52 12.83 9.58
C TRP A 1168 11.51 11.86 8.93
N LEU A 1169 12.68 12.36 8.55
CA LEU A 1169 13.75 11.51 8.05
C LEU A 1169 14.02 10.46 9.12
N ASN A 1170 14.22 9.21 8.69
CA ASN A 1170 14.55 8.08 9.55
C ASN A 1170 15.91 8.30 10.20
N MET A 1171 16.10 9.30 11.05
CA MET A 1171 17.39 9.57 11.64
C MET A 1171 17.77 8.47 12.65
N PHE A 1172 16.81 7.60 12.95
CA PHE A 1172 16.97 6.37 13.72
C PHE A 1172 17.33 5.13 12.90
N GLU A 1173 17.39 5.23 11.57
CA GLU A 1173 17.82 4.12 10.73
C GLU A 1173 19.29 3.77 11.02
N PRO A 1174 19.60 2.50 11.34
CA PRO A 1174 20.96 2.06 11.63
C PRO A 1174 21.99 2.40 10.55
N ARG A 1175 21.54 2.65 9.30
CA ARG A 1175 22.39 3.07 8.17
C ARG A 1175 22.88 4.52 8.27
N PHE A 1176 22.20 5.40 9.01
CA PHE A 1176 22.66 6.76 9.30
C PHE A 1176 23.53 6.86 10.58
N ARG A 1177 23.71 5.76 11.32
CA ARG A 1177 24.71 5.63 12.41
C ARG A 1177 26.15 5.42 11.90
N LYS A 1178 26.34 5.14 10.61
CA LYS A 1178 27.60 4.62 10.05
C LYS A 1178 28.61 5.66 9.53
N THR A 1179 28.48 6.94 9.90
CA THR A 1179 29.52 7.95 9.59
C THR A 1179 30.17 8.61 10.81
N ALA A 1180 29.96 8.10 12.03
CA ALA A 1180 30.55 8.66 13.26
C ALA A 1180 31.69 7.81 13.86
N ASN A 1181 32.40 7.03 13.05
CA ASN A 1181 33.68 6.42 13.44
C ASN A 1181 34.62 6.36 12.22
N ALA A 1182 34.89 7.53 11.66
CA ALA A 1182 36.09 7.82 10.90
C ALA A 1182 36.81 8.98 11.58
#